data_AF-A0A1H3RXY1-F1
#
_entry.id   AF-A0A1H3RXY1-F1
#
_cell.length_a   1.000
_cell.length_b   1.000
_cell.length_c   1.000
_cell.angle_alpha   90.00
_cell.angle_beta   90.00
_cell.angle_gamma   90.00
#
_symmetry.space_group_name_H-M   'P 1'
#
loop_
_entity.id
_entity.type
_entity.pdbx_description
1 polymer ?
#
loop_
_entity_poly.entity_id
_entity_poly.type
_entity_poly.pdbx_seq_one_letter_code
_entity_poly.pdbx_strand_id
1 'polypeptide(L)'
;MNHRRSTVIAISALLAATFAPVVTSTSAFAAPLPAFAAAEPNQVTDLTVSQADGFATVAWTPVPGAADYQIERTAVDAANAPTGTPTVVGVWRPNRQINNETPTFADAGFNPGTRFQWRVRARIGTAEQPYSSPVFDTTKAPWGDPAVAGQNLRTQWETTQAAQYTSDANEYAYTAAVDQLSERVRVVEIGRTVQNRPINMLVIGYPTPPATPAAVAATSPLAVNCNVHGNEPGDREACLIMARQLAFSNDARTLGLLKNTTVLIVPTINGDGRAANTRGNTTGQDLNRDYSLIRQPETAAYVRMLRDYRPVAGYDGHEYGNNQAGDLPMLPPRHQNVAQQIFDESLDMIENHMYVEGAKDGWWACPYGCANGSGVGLSEETILRNTLGLKNTVNSLLELRSSGGATRPDEGNTANNRRRKTFSALWTFNQFMDYHHNQLSDIKKARGEAIEFQAGNNGRIVFRGSRVVPLHPAPHPGEAGPREDLPTPDMILDNAPCAYKLTEAQYNGARTDGPNDVGATVAERIAAHGWKVVKVADGYVVPLAQPERGLIPLLLDEQGEEEWVSGERVYPTLTGRHNGPLTISGFACLSGATVNGPVNLRPGATLVATNTTISGPVNAANAAGVFFGDSSVRGPLQVANTNGPVTVIGTNVSGPVNLVNNTNGAAPYFAGNSVSGPLNCAGNSTAPTNLEVRNVVNGPRAGQCSTL
;
A
#
# COMPACT_ATOMS: atom_id res chain seq x y z
N MET A 1 13.57 33.82 -5.61
CA MET A 1 12.44 34.74 -5.91
C MET A 1 11.67 34.96 -4.62
N ASN A 2 11.58 36.22 -4.18
CA ASN A 2 10.96 36.64 -2.92
C ASN A 2 9.43 36.58 -3.01
N HIS A 3 8.77 35.77 -2.18
CA HIS A 3 7.32 35.83 -2.02
C HIS A 3 6.93 36.73 -0.84
N ARG A 4 6.31 37.87 -1.18
CA ARG A 4 5.63 38.78 -0.25
C ARG A 4 4.36 38.12 0.29
N ARG A 5 4.23 38.09 1.62
CA ARG A 5 2.98 37.82 2.34
C ARG A 5 2.13 39.09 2.37
N SER A 6 0.85 38.99 2.00
CA SER A 6 -0.13 40.06 2.16
C SER A 6 -1.01 39.75 3.37
N THR A 7 -0.91 40.62 4.38
CA THR A 7 -1.74 40.62 5.59
C THR A 7 -3.00 41.42 5.30
N VAL A 8 -4.19 40.86 5.51
CA VAL A 8 -5.46 41.61 5.48
C VAL A 8 -5.92 41.82 6.91
N ILE A 9 -5.94 43.09 7.33
CA ILE A 9 -6.51 43.58 8.58
C ILE A 9 -7.93 44.05 8.24
N ALA A 10 -8.95 43.44 8.84
CA ALA A 10 -10.33 43.94 8.79
C ALA A 10 -10.65 44.65 10.11
N ILE A 11 -10.92 45.95 9.98
CA ILE A 11 -11.37 46.86 11.05
C ILE A 11 -12.90 46.80 11.07
N SER A 12 -13.50 46.40 12.20
CA SER A 12 -14.95 46.52 12.42
C SER A 12 -15.23 47.62 13.44
N ALA A 13 -15.96 48.64 12.97
CA ALA A 13 -16.37 49.81 13.72
C ALA A 13 -17.58 49.50 14.63
N LEU A 14 -17.51 49.95 15.89
CA LEU A 14 -18.64 50.04 16.81
C LEU A 14 -19.62 51.13 16.32
N LEU A 15 -20.90 50.79 16.19
CA LEU A 15 -22.00 51.76 16.25
C LEU A 15 -22.90 51.40 17.44
N ALA A 16 -22.88 52.25 18.46
CA ALA A 16 -23.83 52.22 19.56
C ALA A 16 -25.08 53.03 19.16
N ALA A 17 -26.25 52.40 19.16
CA ALA A 17 -27.54 53.07 19.01
C ALA A 17 -28.40 52.79 20.24
N THR A 18 -28.64 53.85 21.02
CA THR A 18 -29.55 53.91 22.16
C THR A 18 -31.00 54.01 21.68
N PHE A 19 -31.89 53.13 22.14
CA PHE A 19 -33.34 53.33 22.07
C PHE A 19 -34.00 53.03 23.42
N ALA A 20 -34.85 53.97 23.85
CA ALA A 20 -35.61 53.97 25.10
C ALA A 20 -36.80 52.98 25.05
N PRO A 21 -37.27 52.46 26.20
CA PRO A 21 -38.34 51.46 26.21
C PRO A 21 -39.72 52.13 26.16
N VAL A 22 -40.57 51.64 25.25
CA VAL A 22 -42.02 51.85 25.32
C VAL A 22 -42.63 50.61 25.98
N VAL A 23 -43.18 50.81 27.17
CA VAL A 23 -43.94 49.79 27.90
C VAL A 23 -45.32 49.65 27.27
N THR A 24 -45.60 48.49 26.69
CA THR A 24 -46.97 48.05 26.42
C THR A 24 -47.18 46.69 27.05
N SER A 25 -48.01 46.67 28.08
CA SER A 25 -48.48 45.51 28.80
C SER A 25 -49.48 44.73 27.94
N THR A 26 -49.07 43.56 27.45
CA THR A 26 -50.00 42.53 26.98
C THR A 26 -49.67 41.21 27.66
N SER A 27 -50.55 40.82 28.58
CA SER A 27 -50.50 39.57 29.32
C SER A 27 -50.94 38.42 28.41
N ALA A 28 -49.99 37.80 27.71
CA ALA A 28 -50.20 36.49 27.10
C ALA A 28 -49.55 35.44 28.00
N PHE A 29 -50.34 34.48 28.49
CA PHE A 29 -49.86 33.31 29.21
C PHE A 29 -48.92 32.51 28.28
N ALA A 30 -47.62 32.75 28.38
CA ALA A 30 -46.61 31.86 27.84
C ALA A 30 -46.61 30.58 28.70
N ALA A 31 -46.96 29.46 28.09
CA ALA A 31 -46.64 28.15 28.65
C ALA A 31 -45.12 28.09 28.90
N PRO A 32 -44.66 27.49 30.01
CA PRO A 32 -43.23 27.41 30.28
C PRO A 32 -42.55 26.64 29.15
N LEU A 33 -41.54 27.25 28.53
CA LEU A 33 -40.55 26.52 27.76
C LEU A 33 -40.02 25.40 28.67
N PRO A 34 -39.84 24.15 28.19
CA PRO A 34 -39.25 23.11 29.01
C PRO A 34 -37.89 23.62 29.47
N ALA A 35 -37.71 23.70 30.79
CA ALA A 35 -36.42 23.99 31.39
C ALA A 35 -35.46 22.90 30.89
N PHE A 36 -34.46 23.27 30.10
CA PHE A 36 -33.29 22.41 29.93
C PHE A 36 -32.70 22.26 31.32
N ALA A 37 -32.88 21.09 31.93
CA ALA A 37 -32.26 20.79 33.22
C ALA A 37 -30.76 21.08 33.08
N ALA A 38 -30.21 21.89 33.99
CA ALA A 38 -28.77 22.13 34.02
C ALA A 38 -28.06 20.77 34.13
N ALA A 39 -26.99 20.58 33.35
CA ALA A 39 -26.24 19.32 33.38
C ALA A 39 -25.79 19.00 34.81
N GLU A 40 -25.89 17.73 35.20
CA GLU A 40 -25.42 17.27 36.50
C GLU A 40 -23.88 17.40 36.59
N PRO A 41 -23.30 17.54 37.80
CA PRO A 41 -21.84 17.55 37.95
C PRO A 41 -21.19 16.36 37.24
N ASN A 42 -20.17 16.62 36.41
CA ASN A 42 -19.44 15.64 35.62
C ASN A 42 -20.26 14.86 34.57
N GLN A 43 -21.50 15.29 34.28
CA GLN A 43 -22.27 14.76 33.16
C GLN A 43 -21.62 15.16 31.85
N VAL A 44 -21.51 14.22 30.92
CA VAL A 44 -21.03 14.50 29.55
C VAL A 44 -22.04 15.40 28.82
N THR A 45 -21.56 16.50 28.23
CA THR A 45 -22.36 17.44 27.44
C THR A 45 -21.99 17.39 25.95
N ASP A 46 -22.81 18.03 25.13
CA ASP A 46 -22.57 18.22 23.69
C ASP A 46 -22.34 16.91 22.93
N LEU A 47 -23.05 15.85 23.35
CA LEU A 47 -23.03 14.58 22.66
C LEU A 47 -23.61 14.76 21.24
N THR A 48 -22.86 14.33 20.24
CA THR A 48 -23.28 14.31 18.84
C THR A 48 -23.01 12.93 18.24
N VAL A 49 -23.82 12.56 17.25
CA VAL A 49 -23.66 11.32 16.48
C VAL A 49 -23.73 11.66 15.00
N SER A 50 -22.72 11.23 14.24
CA SER A 50 -22.65 11.39 12.78
C SER A 50 -22.59 10.02 12.11
N GLN A 51 -23.40 9.80 11.08
CA GLN A 51 -23.53 8.49 10.43
C GLN A 51 -22.57 8.33 9.25
N ALA A 52 -21.87 7.20 9.23
CA ALA A 52 -20.99 6.78 8.14
C ALA A 52 -21.38 5.38 7.65
N ASP A 53 -20.65 4.87 6.66
CA ASP A 53 -20.95 3.58 6.05
C ASP A 53 -20.60 2.44 7.02
N GLY A 54 -21.63 1.94 7.71
CA GLY A 54 -21.53 0.81 8.64
C GLY A 54 -21.01 1.13 10.04
N PHE A 55 -20.77 2.40 10.35
CA PHE A 55 -20.43 2.88 11.69
C PHE A 55 -21.01 4.28 11.95
N ALA A 56 -21.03 4.69 13.21
CA ALA A 56 -21.41 6.02 13.64
C ALA A 56 -20.28 6.64 14.48
N THR A 57 -19.92 7.89 14.17
CA THR A 57 -18.96 8.66 14.97
C THR A 57 -19.71 9.32 16.12
N VAL A 58 -19.41 8.92 17.34
CA VAL A 58 -19.95 9.49 18.58
C VAL A 58 -18.91 10.47 19.14
N ALA A 59 -19.26 11.73 19.35
CA ALA A 59 -18.35 12.77 19.83
C ALA A 59 -18.96 13.58 20.98
N TRP A 60 -18.14 14.06 21.92
CA TRP A 60 -18.63 14.76 23.12
C TRP A 60 -17.59 15.72 23.72
N THR A 61 -18.05 16.61 24.62
CA THR A 61 -17.16 17.50 25.40
C THR A 61 -16.46 16.71 26.52
N PRO A 62 -15.11 16.77 26.65
CA PRO A 62 -14.38 16.10 27.72
C PRO A 62 -14.81 16.54 29.12
N VAL A 63 -14.90 15.58 30.03
CA VAL A 63 -15.08 15.80 31.47
C VAL A 63 -13.70 15.80 32.15
N PRO A 64 -13.32 16.87 32.86
CA PRO A 64 -12.05 16.92 33.60
C PRO A 64 -11.90 15.76 34.59
N GLY A 65 -10.72 15.13 34.61
CA GLY A 65 -10.43 14.02 35.52
C GLY A 65 -11.04 12.67 35.14
N ALA A 66 -11.69 12.56 33.98
CA ALA A 66 -12.16 11.28 33.46
C ALA A 66 -10.98 10.33 33.16
N ALA A 67 -11.03 9.13 33.72
CA ALA A 67 -10.11 8.04 33.44
C ALA A 67 -10.45 7.33 32.11
N ASP A 68 -11.74 7.23 31.78
CA ASP A 68 -12.27 6.76 30.51
C ASP A 68 -13.73 7.18 30.33
N TYR A 69 -14.30 6.86 29.17
CA TYR A 69 -15.73 7.04 28.87
C TYR A 69 -16.35 5.74 28.40
N GLN A 70 -17.57 5.48 28.85
CA GLN A 70 -18.38 4.36 28.39
C GLN A 70 -19.44 4.87 27.42
N ILE A 71 -19.46 4.29 26.21
CA ILE A 71 -20.41 4.59 25.15
C ILE A 71 -21.49 3.52 25.19
N GLU A 72 -22.73 3.92 25.44
CA GLU A 72 -23.89 3.04 25.47
C GLU A 72 -24.76 3.23 24.22
N ARG A 73 -25.19 2.12 23.62
CA ARG A 73 -26.15 2.08 22.51
C ARG A 73 -27.37 1.26 22.93
N THR A 74 -28.56 1.75 22.60
CA THR A 74 -29.84 1.03 22.78
C THR A 74 -30.64 1.08 21.48
N ALA A 75 -31.13 -0.06 20.99
CA ALA A 75 -32.05 -0.08 19.85
C ALA A 75 -33.39 0.57 20.24
N VAL A 76 -33.96 1.39 19.36
CA VAL A 76 -35.25 2.06 19.62
C VAL A 76 -36.18 1.98 18.41
N ASP A 77 -37.48 2.15 18.64
CA ASP A 77 -38.47 2.31 17.59
C ASP A 77 -38.55 3.77 17.08
N ALA A 78 -39.48 4.02 16.15
CA ALA A 78 -39.72 5.35 15.58
C ALA A 78 -40.21 6.39 16.62
N ALA A 79 -40.77 5.95 17.75
CA ALA A 79 -41.20 6.80 18.86
C ALA A 79 -40.10 6.98 19.93
N ASN A 80 -38.88 6.52 19.65
CA ASN A 80 -37.74 6.49 20.56
C ASN A 80 -37.94 5.59 21.80
N ALA A 81 -38.89 4.65 21.76
CA ALA A 81 -39.05 3.66 22.81
C ALA A 81 -38.00 2.54 22.65
N PRO A 82 -37.31 2.12 23.73
CA PRO A 82 -36.34 1.02 23.67
C PRO A 82 -36.96 -0.28 23.14
N THR A 83 -36.32 -0.87 22.14
CA THR A 83 -36.64 -2.17 21.56
C THR A 83 -35.60 -3.25 21.87
N GLY A 84 -34.49 -2.86 22.49
CA GLY A 84 -33.43 -3.75 22.94
C GLY A 84 -32.85 -3.34 24.29
N THR A 85 -31.96 -4.17 24.82
CA THR A 85 -31.23 -3.88 26.06
C THR A 85 -30.18 -2.79 25.82
N PRO A 86 -30.07 -1.79 26.70
CA PRO A 86 -28.94 -0.85 26.67
C PRO A 86 -27.61 -1.58 26.88
N THR A 87 -26.66 -1.36 25.98
CA THR A 87 -25.37 -2.06 25.99
C THR A 87 -24.24 -1.05 25.88
N VAL A 88 -23.23 -1.17 26.75
CA VAL A 88 -21.95 -0.47 26.55
C VAL A 88 -21.24 -1.11 25.36
N VAL A 89 -21.13 -0.37 24.26
CA VAL A 89 -20.51 -0.83 23.00
C VAL A 89 -19.03 -0.50 22.93
N GLY A 90 -18.61 0.50 23.70
CA GLY A 90 -17.27 1.06 23.62
C GLY A 90 -16.76 1.58 24.95
N VAL A 91 -15.45 1.48 25.14
CA VAL A 91 -14.73 2.21 26.19
C VAL A 91 -13.62 3.03 25.53
N TRP A 92 -13.79 4.35 25.56
CA TRP A 92 -12.77 5.30 25.08
C TRP A 92 -11.81 5.62 26.21
N ARG A 93 -10.50 5.67 25.93
CA ARG A 93 -9.46 5.90 26.93
C ARG A 93 -8.52 7.03 26.50
N PRO A 94 -7.97 7.83 27.45
CA PRO A 94 -7.03 8.92 27.16
C PRO A 94 -5.69 8.52 26.53
N ASN A 95 -5.35 7.22 26.46
CA ASN A 95 -4.19 6.76 25.69
C ASN A 95 -4.44 6.78 24.16
N ARG A 96 -5.61 7.24 23.70
CA ARG A 96 -5.91 7.54 22.28
C ARG A 96 -5.32 8.90 21.85
N GLN A 97 -4.00 8.98 21.80
CA GLN A 97 -3.26 10.25 21.81
C GLN A 97 -3.41 11.19 20.61
N ILE A 98 -4.01 10.75 19.50
CA ILE A 98 -4.11 11.59 18.30
C ILE A 98 -5.02 12.80 18.55
N ASN A 99 -6.11 12.63 19.31
CA ASN A 99 -7.11 13.68 19.51
C ASN A 99 -7.87 13.54 20.83
N ASN A 100 -7.16 13.70 21.95
CA ASN A 100 -7.75 13.60 23.29
C ASN A 100 -8.63 14.79 23.68
N GLU A 101 -8.42 15.95 23.06
CA GLU A 101 -9.15 17.18 23.37
C GLU A 101 -10.57 17.18 22.77
N THR A 102 -10.78 16.41 21.68
CA THR A 102 -12.09 16.22 21.06
C THR A 102 -12.37 14.72 20.91
N PRO A 103 -12.81 14.04 21.97
CA PRO A 103 -12.93 12.60 21.99
C PRO A 103 -14.04 12.14 21.06
N THR A 104 -13.69 11.18 20.22
CA THR A 104 -14.58 10.52 19.28
C THR A 104 -14.48 9.01 19.41
N PHE A 105 -15.57 8.32 19.11
CA PHE A 105 -15.65 6.87 19.11
C PHE A 105 -16.43 6.36 17.90
N ALA A 106 -15.81 5.48 17.11
CA ALA A 106 -16.46 4.81 15.99
C ALA A 106 -17.29 3.64 16.53
N ASP A 107 -18.59 3.86 16.76
CA ASP A 107 -19.52 2.80 17.10
C ASP A 107 -19.87 2.00 15.84
N ALA A 108 -19.57 0.71 15.88
CA ALA A 108 -19.84 -0.23 14.80
C ALA A 108 -20.49 -1.50 15.39
N GLY A 109 -20.63 -2.54 14.58
CA GLY A 109 -21.18 -3.80 15.08
C GLY A 109 -22.70 -3.91 15.01
N PHE A 110 -23.41 -2.86 14.61
CA PHE A 110 -24.85 -2.89 14.38
C PHE A 110 -25.21 -3.24 12.93
N ASN A 111 -26.48 -3.59 12.69
CA ASN A 111 -27.05 -3.67 11.36
C ASN A 111 -27.31 -2.25 10.81
N PRO A 112 -26.74 -1.88 9.65
CA PRO A 112 -26.99 -0.56 9.04
C PRO A 112 -28.49 -0.34 8.74
N GLY A 113 -28.96 0.90 8.87
CA GLY A 113 -30.38 1.27 8.70
C GLY A 113 -31.22 1.17 9.98
N THR A 114 -30.63 0.74 11.10
CA THR A 114 -31.32 0.62 12.39
C THR A 114 -31.28 1.95 13.15
N ARG A 115 -32.34 2.25 13.92
CA ARG A 115 -32.42 3.41 14.80
C ARG A 115 -31.94 3.09 16.21
N PHE A 116 -31.14 3.99 16.79
CA PHE A 116 -30.58 3.82 18.12
C PHE A 116 -30.69 5.10 18.96
N GLN A 117 -30.59 4.89 20.27
CA GLN A 117 -30.23 5.89 21.27
C GLN A 117 -28.75 5.70 21.65
N TRP A 118 -27.99 6.79 21.70
CA TRP A 118 -26.65 6.83 22.27
C TRP A 118 -26.60 7.69 23.54
N ARG A 119 -25.83 7.22 24.51
CA ARG A 119 -25.47 7.96 25.73
C ARG A 119 -24.00 7.72 26.04
N VAL A 120 -23.34 8.72 26.59
CA VAL A 120 -21.94 8.61 27.03
C VAL A 120 -21.85 9.03 28.49
N ARG A 121 -21.06 8.32 29.28
CA ARG A 121 -20.70 8.74 30.65
C ARG A 121 -19.20 8.69 30.85
N ALA A 122 -18.70 9.64 31.62
CA ALA A 122 -17.33 9.60 32.13
C ALA A 122 -17.23 8.61 33.30
N ARG A 123 -16.03 8.10 33.54
CA ARG A 123 -15.65 7.49 34.81
C ARG A 123 -14.48 8.24 35.42
N ILE A 124 -14.59 8.62 36.69
CA ILE A 124 -13.49 9.23 37.46
C ILE A 124 -12.90 8.12 38.33
N GLY A 125 -11.68 7.70 38.00
CA GLY A 125 -11.15 6.42 38.48
C GLY A 125 -12.03 5.27 37.97
N THR A 126 -12.69 4.55 38.87
CA THR A 126 -13.69 3.51 38.52
C THR A 126 -15.13 3.97 38.70
N ALA A 127 -15.36 5.15 39.29
CA ALA A 127 -16.69 5.65 39.64
C ALA A 127 -17.42 6.20 38.43
N GLU A 128 -18.58 5.61 38.13
CA GLU A 128 -19.46 6.00 37.03
C GLU A 128 -20.12 7.35 37.32
N GLN A 129 -20.04 8.27 36.37
CA GLN A 129 -20.74 9.55 36.42
C GLN A 129 -22.10 9.46 35.69
N PRO A 130 -22.99 10.45 35.83
CA PRO A 130 -24.25 10.48 35.10
C PRO A 130 -24.05 10.39 33.57
N TYR A 131 -24.94 9.68 32.90
CA TYR A 131 -24.98 9.65 31.43
C TYR A 131 -25.37 11.02 30.87
N SER A 132 -24.83 11.36 29.72
CA SER A 132 -25.28 12.48 28.89
C SER A 132 -26.79 12.41 28.63
N SER A 133 -27.36 13.55 28.20
CA SER A 133 -28.64 13.53 27.51
C SER A 133 -28.57 12.58 26.29
N PRO A 134 -29.63 11.80 26.00
CA PRO A 134 -29.61 10.85 24.91
C PRO A 134 -29.66 11.55 23.55
N VAL A 135 -28.92 11.01 22.58
CA VAL A 135 -29.03 11.35 21.17
C VAL A 135 -29.69 10.19 20.43
N PHE A 136 -30.72 10.46 19.64
CA PHE A 136 -31.42 9.45 18.85
C PHE A 136 -31.23 9.69 17.36
N ASP A 137 -30.79 8.67 16.63
CA ASP A 137 -30.58 8.78 15.20
C ASP A 137 -30.71 7.43 14.49
N THR A 138 -30.90 7.47 13.17
CA THR A 138 -30.99 6.30 12.31
C THR A 138 -29.69 6.14 11.54
N THR A 139 -29.05 4.99 11.71
CA THR A 139 -27.80 4.68 10.98
C THR A 139 -28.04 4.63 9.48
N LYS A 140 -27.02 4.95 8.68
CA LYS A 140 -27.12 4.85 7.22
C LYS A 140 -27.52 3.43 6.81
N ALA A 141 -28.45 3.33 5.86
CA ALA A 141 -28.76 2.06 5.22
C ALA A 141 -27.53 1.52 4.46
N PRO A 142 -27.45 0.19 4.18
CA PRO A 142 -26.41 -0.34 3.33
C PRO A 142 -26.36 0.40 1.99
N TRP A 143 -25.16 0.78 1.56
CA TRP A 143 -24.97 1.59 0.35
C TRP A 143 -25.61 0.94 -0.89
N GLY A 144 -26.19 1.80 -1.74
CA GLY A 144 -26.76 1.44 -3.05
C GLY A 144 -28.30 1.32 -3.03
N ASP A 145 -28.93 1.85 -4.07
CA ASP A 145 -30.39 1.78 -4.25
C ASP A 145 -30.82 0.34 -4.63
N PRO A 146 -31.69 -0.32 -3.85
CA PRO A 146 -32.21 -1.65 -4.16
C PRO A 146 -32.97 -1.73 -5.51
N ALA A 147 -33.45 -0.59 -6.04
CA ALA A 147 -34.14 -0.52 -7.32
C ALA A 147 -33.18 -0.36 -8.52
N VAL A 148 -31.89 -0.11 -8.29
CA VAL A 148 -30.89 0.11 -9.34
C VAL A 148 -30.05 -1.15 -9.53
N ALA A 149 -30.01 -1.66 -10.76
CA ALA A 149 -29.19 -2.82 -11.12
C ALA A 149 -27.71 -2.57 -10.79
N GLY A 150 -27.06 -3.55 -10.17
CA GLY A 150 -25.67 -3.45 -9.72
C GLY A 150 -25.55 -2.88 -8.31
N GLN A 151 -26.19 -1.74 -8.04
CA GLN A 151 -26.25 -1.16 -6.68
C GLN A 151 -27.01 -2.07 -5.70
N ASN A 152 -27.96 -2.85 -6.19
CA ASN A 152 -28.75 -3.81 -5.43
C ASN A 152 -28.03 -5.14 -5.12
N LEU A 153 -26.87 -5.42 -5.72
CA LEU A 153 -26.11 -6.64 -5.45
C LEU A 153 -25.71 -6.68 -3.97
N ARG A 154 -25.81 -7.84 -3.31
CA ARG A 154 -25.40 -8.03 -1.91
C ARG A 154 -24.58 -9.30 -1.77
N THR A 155 -23.55 -9.26 -0.93
CA THR A 155 -22.80 -10.46 -0.57
C THR A 155 -23.62 -11.37 0.37
N GLN A 156 -23.20 -12.62 0.53
CA GLN A 156 -23.81 -13.51 1.53
C GLN A 156 -23.60 -12.96 2.95
N TRP A 157 -22.46 -12.30 3.21
CA TRP A 157 -22.22 -11.63 4.47
C TRP A 157 -23.24 -10.52 4.74
N GLU A 158 -23.56 -9.69 3.75
CA GLU A 158 -24.57 -8.63 3.90
C GLU A 158 -25.97 -9.20 4.13
N THR A 159 -26.39 -10.19 3.33
CA THR A 159 -27.74 -10.77 3.38
C THR A 159 -28.00 -11.58 4.65
N THR A 160 -26.96 -12.24 5.18
CA THR A 160 -27.05 -12.95 6.46
C THR A 160 -26.76 -12.05 7.67
N GLN A 161 -26.60 -10.74 7.46
CA GLN A 161 -26.29 -9.78 8.52
C GLN A 161 -25.06 -10.21 9.34
N ALA A 162 -23.97 -10.58 8.64
CA ALA A 162 -22.72 -11.08 9.22
C ALA A 162 -22.81 -12.41 10.01
N ALA A 163 -23.95 -13.11 9.97
CA ALA A 163 -24.06 -14.44 10.57
C ALA A 163 -23.18 -15.47 9.84
N GLN A 164 -22.90 -15.26 8.55
CA GLN A 164 -21.96 -16.03 7.77
C GLN A 164 -21.05 -15.10 6.97
N TYR A 165 -19.82 -15.55 6.69
CA TYR A 165 -18.98 -14.92 5.68
C TYR A 165 -19.34 -15.43 4.29
N THR A 166 -19.02 -14.66 3.26
CA THR A 166 -19.31 -15.03 1.89
C THR A 166 -18.51 -16.27 1.48
N SER A 167 -19.15 -17.30 0.93
CA SER A 167 -18.45 -18.48 0.40
C SER A 167 -17.64 -18.14 -0.85
N ASP A 168 -16.76 -19.05 -1.28
CA ASP A 168 -16.05 -18.96 -2.56
C ASP A 168 -17.03 -18.93 -3.75
N ALA A 169 -18.00 -19.85 -3.76
CA ALA A 169 -19.04 -19.88 -4.80
C ALA A 169 -19.84 -18.56 -4.90
N ASN A 170 -20.21 -17.98 -3.75
CA ASN A 170 -20.94 -16.71 -3.74
C ASN A 170 -20.05 -15.52 -4.13
N GLU A 171 -18.74 -15.54 -3.81
CA GLU A 171 -17.80 -14.52 -4.30
C GLU A 171 -17.66 -14.57 -5.82
N TYR A 172 -17.52 -15.76 -6.40
CA TYR A 172 -17.39 -15.91 -7.85
C TYR A 172 -18.65 -15.43 -8.58
N ALA A 173 -19.83 -15.80 -8.09
CA ALA A 173 -21.10 -15.31 -8.62
C ALA A 173 -21.22 -13.78 -8.47
N TYR A 174 -20.84 -13.23 -7.32
CA TYR A 174 -20.90 -11.80 -7.05
C TYR A 174 -19.95 -10.99 -7.94
N THR A 175 -18.68 -11.39 -8.04
CA THR A 175 -17.68 -10.69 -8.86
C THR A 175 -18.03 -10.76 -10.35
N ALA A 176 -18.52 -11.89 -10.85
CA ALA A 176 -19.03 -12.02 -12.21
C ALA A 176 -20.25 -11.10 -12.47
N ALA A 177 -21.17 -10.97 -11.50
CA ALA A 177 -22.31 -10.08 -11.64
C ALA A 177 -21.91 -8.60 -11.65
N VAL A 178 -20.91 -8.20 -10.84
CA VAL A 178 -20.37 -6.84 -10.85
C VAL A 178 -19.72 -6.53 -12.21
N ASP A 179 -18.92 -7.45 -12.73
CA ASP A 179 -18.27 -7.35 -14.06
C ASP A 179 -19.29 -7.19 -15.19
N GLN A 180 -20.34 -8.02 -15.18
CA GLN A 180 -21.38 -8.01 -16.21
C GLN A 180 -22.20 -6.71 -16.21
N LEU A 181 -22.41 -6.10 -15.04
CA LEU A 181 -23.31 -4.96 -14.89
C LEU A 181 -22.60 -3.60 -14.93
N SER A 182 -21.27 -3.54 -14.81
CA SER A 182 -20.52 -2.28 -14.77
C SER A 182 -19.48 -2.19 -15.88
N GLU A 183 -19.61 -1.19 -16.75
CA GLU A 183 -18.58 -0.86 -17.75
C GLU A 183 -17.25 -0.41 -17.10
N ARG A 184 -17.25 -0.09 -15.80
CA ARG A 184 -16.07 0.33 -15.03
C ARG A 184 -15.25 -0.82 -14.49
N VAL A 185 -15.75 -2.06 -14.57
CA VAL A 185 -15.11 -3.23 -13.98
C VAL A 185 -14.70 -4.19 -15.08
N ARG A 186 -13.51 -4.78 -14.90
CA ARG A 186 -13.07 -5.96 -15.63
C ARG A 186 -12.52 -6.98 -14.63
N VAL A 187 -13.14 -8.14 -14.53
CA VAL A 187 -12.61 -9.24 -13.71
C VAL A 187 -11.58 -10.04 -14.51
N VAL A 188 -10.43 -10.31 -13.90
CA VAL A 188 -9.31 -11.04 -14.50
C VAL A 188 -8.88 -12.16 -13.56
N GLU A 189 -8.89 -13.41 -14.03
CA GLU A 189 -8.26 -14.52 -13.31
C GLU A 189 -6.73 -14.39 -13.44
N ILE A 190 -6.04 -14.12 -12.33
CA ILE A 190 -4.57 -13.92 -12.31
C ILE A 190 -3.80 -15.22 -12.02
N GLY A 191 -4.51 -16.26 -11.59
CA GLY A 191 -3.97 -17.60 -11.31
C GLY A 191 -4.99 -18.49 -10.64
N ARG A 192 -4.53 -19.66 -10.19
CA ARG A 192 -5.34 -20.63 -9.47
C ARG A 192 -4.60 -21.17 -8.25
N THR A 193 -5.35 -21.50 -7.22
CA THR A 193 -4.82 -22.12 -5.99
C THR A 193 -4.37 -23.56 -6.22
N VAL A 194 -3.76 -24.18 -5.22
CA VAL A 194 -3.36 -25.60 -5.25
C VAL A 194 -4.54 -26.54 -5.54
N GLN A 195 -5.73 -26.28 -5.00
CA GLN A 195 -6.96 -27.01 -5.32
C GLN A 195 -7.72 -26.45 -6.52
N ASN A 196 -7.05 -25.70 -7.40
CA ASN A 196 -7.57 -25.24 -8.68
C ASN A 196 -8.75 -24.24 -8.58
N ARG A 197 -8.86 -23.50 -7.47
CA ARG A 197 -9.81 -22.38 -7.33
C ARG A 197 -9.28 -21.14 -8.02
N PRO A 198 -10.13 -20.37 -8.74
CA PRO A 198 -9.69 -19.15 -9.41
C PRO A 198 -9.31 -18.05 -8.41
N ILE A 199 -8.24 -17.33 -8.73
CA ILE A 199 -7.81 -16.12 -8.03
C ILE A 199 -8.18 -14.94 -8.93
N ASN A 200 -9.22 -14.20 -8.54
CA ASN A 200 -9.75 -13.10 -9.33
C ASN A 200 -9.20 -11.75 -8.84
N MET A 201 -8.81 -10.91 -9.80
CA MET A 201 -8.55 -9.50 -9.60
C MET A 201 -9.65 -8.69 -10.29
N LEU A 202 -10.22 -7.71 -9.61
CA LEU A 202 -11.08 -6.69 -10.22
C LEU A 202 -10.20 -5.51 -10.65
N VAL A 203 -10.26 -5.16 -11.94
CA VAL A 203 -9.63 -3.95 -12.50
C VAL A 203 -10.72 -2.90 -12.65
N ILE A 204 -10.63 -1.80 -11.91
CA ILE A 204 -11.71 -0.80 -11.83
C ILE A 204 -11.21 0.58 -12.29
N GLY A 205 -11.87 1.18 -13.29
CA GLY A 205 -11.51 2.49 -13.84
C GLY A 205 -12.68 3.16 -14.56
N TYR A 206 -12.57 4.46 -14.87
CA TYR A 206 -13.66 5.23 -15.47
C TYR A 206 -13.31 5.84 -16.85
N PRO A 207 -14.23 5.82 -17.84
CA PRO A 207 -15.53 5.13 -17.83
C PRO A 207 -15.40 3.61 -17.96
N THR A 208 -14.27 3.14 -18.49
CA THR A 208 -13.89 1.73 -18.60
C THR A 208 -12.40 1.58 -18.27
N PRO A 209 -11.98 0.54 -17.55
CA PRO A 209 -10.58 0.33 -17.21
C PRO A 209 -9.75 0.08 -18.48
N PRO A 210 -8.48 0.52 -18.53
CA PRO A 210 -7.60 0.22 -19.66
C PRO A 210 -7.48 -1.29 -19.94
N ALA A 211 -7.38 -1.65 -21.22
CA ALA A 211 -7.46 -3.04 -21.67
C ALA A 211 -6.20 -3.88 -21.35
N THR A 212 -5.03 -3.26 -21.26
CA THR A 212 -3.74 -3.96 -21.10
C THR A 212 -3.07 -3.61 -19.77
N PRO A 213 -2.27 -4.52 -19.17
CA PRO A 213 -1.53 -4.23 -17.95
C PRO A 213 -0.64 -2.99 -18.06
N ALA A 214 0.02 -2.79 -19.20
CA ALA A 214 0.86 -1.62 -19.45
C ALA A 214 0.05 -0.31 -19.47
N ALA A 215 -1.15 -0.31 -20.04
CA ALA A 215 -2.03 0.85 -20.02
C ALA A 215 -2.60 1.11 -18.62
N VAL A 216 -2.84 0.07 -17.82
CA VAL A 216 -3.22 0.21 -16.42
C VAL A 216 -2.08 0.81 -15.60
N ALA A 217 -0.85 0.32 -15.75
CA ALA A 217 0.34 0.87 -15.09
C ALA A 217 0.51 2.37 -15.34
N ALA A 218 0.23 2.84 -16.57
CA ALA A 218 0.29 4.26 -16.93
C ALA A 218 -0.71 5.15 -16.15
N THR A 219 -1.74 4.57 -15.52
CA THR A 219 -2.70 5.28 -14.66
C THR A 219 -2.21 5.46 -13.21
N SER A 220 -0.97 5.05 -12.90
CA SER A 220 -0.44 5.03 -11.53
C SER A 220 -1.37 4.27 -10.56
N PRO A 221 -1.63 2.97 -10.81
CA PRO A 221 -2.68 2.24 -10.14
C PRO A 221 -2.36 1.98 -8.66
N LEU A 222 -3.39 1.73 -7.87
CA LEU A 222 -3.26 1.21 -6.51
C LEU A 222 -3.77 -0.24 -6.43
N ALA A 223 -3.24 -1.03 -5.50
CA ALA A 223 -3.63 -2.42 -5.29
C ALA A 223 -4.05 -2.71 -3.84
N VAL A 224 -5.10 -3.49 -3.66
CA VAL A 224 -5.56 -3.96 -2.34
C VAL A 224 -5.66 -5.50 -2.36
N ASN A 225 -4.90 -6.16 -1.48
CA ASN A 225 -4.97 -7.59 -1.23
C ASN A 225 -5.73 -7.85 0.08
N CYS A 226 -6.77 -8.67 0.04
CA CYS A 226 -7.78 -8.66 1.12
C CYS A 226 -7.93 -9.98 1.89
N ASN A 227 -7.31 -11.08 1.45
CA ASN A 227 -7.43 -12.36 2.16
C ASN A 227 -6.29 -13.34 1.86
N VAL A 228 -5.09 -13.00 2.33
CA VAL A 228 -3.92 -13.90 2.26
C VAL A 228 -4.00 -15.03 3.30
N HIS A 229 -4.55 -14.75 4.48
CA HIS A 229 -4.88 -15.79 5.44
C HIS A 229 -6.37 -16.12 5.37
N GLY A 230 -6.69 -17.37 5.02
CA GLY A 230 -8.07 -17.78 4.77
C GLY A 230 -9.02 -17.66 5.96
N ASN A 231 -8.51 -17.69 7.19
CA ASN A 231 -9.28 -17.50 8.42
C ASN A 231 -9.46 -16.02 8.84
N GLU A 232 -8.99 -15.07 8.03
CA GLU A 232 -9.04 -13.61 8.28
C GLU A 232 -9.92 -12.87 7.25
N PRO A 233 -11.25 -13.13 7.17
CA PRO A 233 -12.11 -12.66 6.08
C PRO A 233 -12.67 -11.23 6.27
N GLY A 234 -12.31 -10.49 7.33
CA GLY A 234 -12.82 -9.13 7.58
C GLY A 234 -12.60 -8.18 6.39
N ASP A 235 -11.35 -8.05 5.95
CA ASP A 235 -10.93 -7.22 4.82
C ASP A 235 -11.52 -7.67 3.49
N ARG A 236 -11.68 -8.99 3.31
CA ARG A 236 -12.32 -9.58 2.12
C ARG A 236 -13.72 -9.02 1.89
N GLU A 237 -14.56 -9.03 2.92
CA GLU A 237 -15.94 -8.52 2.79
C GLU A 237 -15.92 -7.01 2.54
N ALA A 238 -14.97 -6.27 3.12
CA ALA A 238 -14.79 -4.85 2.87
C ALA A 238 -14.44 -4.58 1.40
N CYS A 239 -13.53 -5.36 0.82
CA CYS A 239 -13.15 -5.27 -0.59
C CYS A 239 -14.31 -5.59 -1.54
N LEU A 240 -15.19 -6.53 -1.21
CA LEU A 240 -16.38 -6.84 -2.02
C LEU A 240 -17.43 -5.72 -1.98
N ILE A 241 -17.61 -5.07 -0.82
CA ILE A 241 -18.47 -3.88 -0.68
C ILE A 241 -17.86 -2.70 -1.45
N MET A 242 -16.57 -2.43 -1.24
CA MET A 242 -15.82 -1.36 -1.91
C MET A 242 -15.86 -1.52 -3.44
N ALA A 243 -15.66 -2.73 -3.96
CA ALA A 243 -15.74 -3.00 -5.39
C ALA A 243 -17.10 -2.60 -5.98
N ARG A 244 -18.22 -2.91 -5.29
CA ARG A 244 -19.55 -2.49 -5.71
C ARG A 244 -19.72 -0.97 -5.66
N GLN A 245 -19.21 -0.32 -4.62
CA GLN A 245 -19.26 1.16 -4.51
C GLN A 245 -18.53 1.82 -5.69
N LEU A 246 -17.30 1.39 -5.99
CA LEU A 246 -16.51 1.91 -7.10
C LEU A 246 -17.16 1.63 -8.48
N ALA A 247 -17.77 0.45 -8.63
CA ALA A 247 -18.41 0.03 -9.86
C ALA A 247 -19.66 0.84 -10.23
N PHE A 248 -20.44 1.29 -9.24
CA PHE A 248 -21.79 1.82 -9.49
C PHE A 248 -22.08 3.20 -8.88
N SER A 249 -21.19 3.76 -8.05
CA SER A 249 -21.40 5.10 -7.48
C SER A 249 -21.20 6.20 -8.51
N ASN A 250 -22.01 7.25 -8.44
CA ASN A 250 -21.84 8.47 -9.25
C ASN A 250 -21.41 9.67 -8.41
N ASP A 251 -21.00 9.44 -7.16
CA ASP A 251 -20.49 10.51 -6.31
C ASP A 251 -19.18 11.10 -6.88
N ALA A 252 -18.98 12.40 -6.63
CA ALA A 252 -17.87 13.14 -7.23
C ALA A 252 -16.49 12.64 -6.78
N ARG A 253 -16.39 12.09 -5.56
CA ARG A 253 -15.13 11.55 -5.01
C ARG A 253 -14.72 10.29 -5.78
N THR A 254 -15.62 9.31 -5.90
CA THR A 254 -15.39 8.07 -6.66
C THR A 254 -15.04 8.36 -8.13
N LEU A 255 -15.82 9.22 -8.79
CA LEU A 255 -15.56 9.56 -10.19
C LEU A 255 -14.27 10.36 -10.37
N GLY A 256 -13.92 11.23 -9.40
CA GLY A 256 -12.67 11.98 -9.40
C GLY A 256 -11.44 11.08 -9.30
N LEU A 257 -11.50 10.05 -8.45
CA LEU A 257 -10.47 9.02 -8.32
C LEU A 257 -10.34 8.22 -9.63
N LEU A 258 -11.41 7.55 -10.06
CA LEU A 258 -11.36 6.56 -11.15
C LEU A 258 -11.10 7.16 -12.54
N LYS A 259 -11.27 8.47 -12.72
CA LYS A 259 -10.87 9.17 -13.95
C LYS A 259 -9.36 9.28 -14.12
N ASN A 260 -8.61 9.24 -13.01
CA ASN A 260 -7.17 9.50 -13.01
C ASN A 260 -6.34 8.26 -12.67
N THR A 261 -6.93 7.27 -11.98
CA THR A 261 -6.24 6.04 -11.60
C THR A 261 -7.13 4.81 -11.75
N THR A 262 -6.48 3.65 -11.89
CA THR A 262 -7.14 2.33 -11.85
C THR A 262 -6.96 1.72 -10.46
N VAL A 263 -8.04 1.19 -9.91
CA VAL A 263 -8.03 0.46 -8.64
C VAL A 263 -7.99 -1.04 -8.93
N LEU A 264 -7.04 -1.75 -8.33
CA LEU A 264 -6.87 -3.20 -8.44
C LEU A 264 -7.23 -3.85 -7.11
N ILE A 265 -8.21 -4.75 -7.11
CA ILE A 265 -8.65 -5.45 -5.89
C ILE A 265 -8.47 -6.95 -6.10
N VAL A 266 -7.75 -7.61 -5.20
CA VAL A 266 -7.66 -9.07 -5.10
C VAL A 266 -8.41 -9.48 -3.82
N PRO A 267 -9.71 -9.83 -3.89
CA PRO A 267 -10.49 -10.12 -2.70
C PRO A 267 -9.97 -11.36 -1.97
N THR A 268 -9.58 -12.39 -2.74
CA THR A 268 -9.15 -13.68 -2.20
C THR A 268 -7.99 -14.25 -2.99
N ILE A 269 -6.78 -14.14 -2.45
CA ILE A 269 -5.60 -14.85 -2.97
C ILE A 269 -5.54 -16.30 -2.44
N ASN A 270 -6.02 -16.55 -1.21
CA ASN A 270 -6.01 -17.86 -0.56
C ASN A 270 -7.41 -18.51 -0.52
N GLY A 271 -7.98 -18.82 -1.68
CA GLY A 271 -9.32 -19.40 -1.79
C GLY A 271 -9.44 -20.76 -1.07
N ASP A 272 -8.37 -21.54 -1.08
CA ASP A 272 -8.31 -22.85 -0.43
C ASP A 272 -8.34 -22.72 1.10
N GLY A 273 -7.50 -21.85 1.66
CA GLY A 273 -7.51 -21.57 3.08
C GLY A 273 -8.81 -20.92 3.53
N ARG A 274 -9.44 -20.08 2.68
CA ARG A 274 -10.75 -19.47 2.98
C ARG A 274 -11.84 -20.53 3.11
N ALA A 275 -11.88 -21.49 2.19
CA ALA A 275 -12.83 -22.60 2.25
C ALA A 275 -12.59 -23.52 3.47
N ALA A 276 -11.33 -23.74 3.84
CA ALA A 276 -10.95 -24.57 4.99
C ALA A 276 -10.93 -23.83 6.34
N ASN A 277 -11.09 -22.49 6.33
CA ASN A 277 -10.90 -21.62 7.47
C ASN A 277 -9.51 -21.79 8.14
N THR A 278 -8.46 -21.83 7.34
CA THR A 278 -7.06 -21.96 7.77
C THR A 278 -6.26 -20.71 7.46
N ARG A 279 -5.17 -20.49 8.20
CA ARG A 279 -4.22 -19.39 7.93
C ARG A 279 -3.46 -19.64 6.62
N GLY A 280 -2.77 -20.78 6.52
CA GLY A 280 -2.05 -21.17 5.31
C GLY A 280 -2.98 -21.71 4.21
N ASN A 281 -2.41 -21.95 3.03
CA ASN A 281 -3.08 -22.68 1.95
C ASN A 281 -3.13 -24.20 2.26
N THR A 282 -3.55 -25.02 1.30
CA THR A 282 -3.73 -26.47 1.53
C THR A 282 -2.44 -27.27 1.71
N THR A 283 -1.26 -26.71 1.43
CA THR A 283 0.02 -27.34 1.77
C THR A 283 0.50 -26.97 3.18
N GLY A 284 -0.24 -26.11 3.89
CA GLY A 284 0.15 -25.56 5.18
C GLY A 284 1.09 -24.35 5.08
N GLN A 285 1.42 -23.88 3.88
CA GLN A 285 2.30 -22.73 3.68
C GLN A 285 1.59 -21.44 4.13
N ASP A 286 2.26 -20.66 5.00
CA ASP A 286 1.87 -19.26 5.23
C ASP A 286 2.25 -18.47 3.96
N LEU A 287 1.24 -18.02 3.21
CA LEU A 287 1.44 -17.27 1.97
C LEU A 287 2.03 -15.89 2.21
N ASN A 288 1.85 -15.32 3.41
CA ASN A 288 2.51 -14.08 3.82
C ASN A 288 3.95 -14.33 4.31
N ARG A 289 4.52 -15.48 3.93
CA ARG A 289 5.93 -15.87 4.05
C ARG A 289 6.48 -16.41 2.72
N ASP A 290 5.91 -15.95 1.61
CA ASP A 290 6.22 -16.54 0.30
C ASP A 290 6.23 -15.55 -0.89
N TYR A 291 5.93 -14.26 -0.71
CA TYR A 291 5.85 -13.32 -1.84
C TYR A 291 7.19 -13.07 -2.53
N SER A 292 8.30 -13.00 -1.78
CA SER A 292 9.63 -12.95 -2.40
C SER A 292 10.03 -14.29 -3.00
N LEU A 293 9.56 -15.41 -2.42
CA LEU A 293 10.07 -16.74 -2.70
C LEU A 293 9.35 -17.45 -3.84
N ILE A 294 8.07 -17.17 -4.05
CA ILE A 294 7.25 -17.72 -5.13
C ILE A 294 7.29 -19.26 -5.14
N ARG A 295 7.03 -19.87 -3.97
CA ARG A 295 6.94 -21.33 -3.86
C ARG A 295 5.53 -21.82 -4.17
N GLN A 296 4.53 -21.00 -3.93
CA GLN A 296 3.12 -21.34 -4.08
C GLN A 296 2.50 -20.68 -5.32
N PRO A 297 1.52 -21.33 -5.99
CA PRO A 297 0.88 -20.76 -7.16
C PRO A 297 0.11 -19.47 -6.84
N GLU A 298 -0.40 -19.33 -5.61
CA GLU A 298 -1.09 -18.15 -5.11
C GLU A 298 -0.19 -16.90 -5.12
N THR A 299 0.97 -16.97 -4.47
CA THR A 299 1.94 -15.85 -4.45
C THR A 299 2.55 -15.61 -5.82
N ALA A 300 2.77 -16.67 -6.63
CA ALA A 300 3.21 -16.54 -8.00
C ALA A 300 2.24 -15.71 -8.86
N ALA A 301 0.93 -15.91 -8.69
CA ALA A 301 -0.10 -15.14 -9.38
C ALA A 301 -0.03 -13.65 -9.01
N TYR A 302 0.07 -13.36 -7.71
CA TYR A 302 0.12 -11.99 -7.22
C TYR A 302 1.40 -11.26 -7.62
N VAL A 303 2.56 -11.90 -7.53
CA VAL A 303 3.84 -11.29 -7.92
C VAL A 303 3.90 -10.99 -9.42
N ARG A 304 3.36 -11.88 -10.27
CA ARG A 304 3.21 -11.60 -11.71
C ARG A 304 2.27 -10.42 -11.96
N MET A 305 1.16 -10.32 -11.22
CA MET A 305 0.29 -9.15 -11.27
C MET A 305 1.07 -7.87 -10.92
N LEU A 306 1.86 -7.86 -9.83
CA LEU A 306 2.68 -6.70 -9.46
C LEU A 306 3.67 -6.30 -10.58
N ARG A 307 4.33 -7.29 -11.19
CA ARG A 307 5.25 -7.07 -12.33
C ARG A 307 4.55 -6.43 -13.53
N ASP A 308 3.35 -6.92 -13.86
CA ASP A 308 2.66 -6.55 -15.11
C ASP A 308 1.87 -5.24 -14.98
N TYR A 309 1.19 -5.05 -13.85
CA TYR A 309 0.31 -3.90 -13.59
C TYR A 309 1.00 -2.74 -12.86
N ARG A 310 2.14 -2.99 -12.21
CA ARG A 310 3.01 -1.99 -11.56
C ARG A 310 2.25 -0.94 -10.71
N PRO A 311 1.48 -1.36 -9.68
CA PRO A 311 0.87 -0.41 -8.76
C PRO A 311 1.94 0.48 -8.10
N VAL A 312 1.60 1.75 -7.89
CA VAL A 312 2.46 2.73 -7.21
C VAL A 312 2.23 2.74 -5.71
N ALA A 313 1.05 2.27 -5.28
CA ALA A 313 0.71 2.08 -3.88
C ALA A 313 -0.03 0.76 -3.65
N GLY A 314 0.10 0.18 -2.45
CA GLY A 314 -0.52 -1.09 -2.08
C GLY A 314 -1.00 -1.16 -0.63
N TYR A 315 -2.01 -1.99 -0.37
CA TYR A 315 -2.47 -2.30 0.98
C TYR A 315 -2.72 -3.80 1.16
N ASP A 316 -2.29 -4.36 2.28
CA ASP A 316 -2.43 -5.80 2.61
C ASP A 316 -3.28 -6.00 3.87
N GLY A 317 -4.46 -6.62 3.71
CA GLY A 317 -5.44 -6.84 4.77
C GLY A 317 -5.20 -8.13 5.55
N HIS A 318 -5.22 -8.01 6.88
CA HIS A 318 -5.01 -9.07 7.86
C HIS A 318 -5.89 -8.88 9.10
N GLU A 319 -5.95 -9.92 9.93
CA GLU A 319 -6.47 -9.81 11.28
C GLU A 319 -5.44 -10.18 12.38
N TYR A 320 -5.37 -9.33 13.41
CA TYR A 320 -4.43 -9.45 14.52
C TYR A 320 -5.04 -10.08 15.76
N GLY A 321 -4.44 -11.16 16.23
CA GLY A 321 -4.88 -11.88 17.43
C GLY A 321 -4.70 -11.12 18.76
N ASN A 322 -4.01 -9.98 18.77
CA ASN A 322 -3.83 -9.20 19.99
C ASN A 322 -5.09 -8.38 20.33
N ASN A 323 -5.87 -8.87 21.29
CA ASN A 323 -7.06 -8.18 21.81
C ASN A 323 -6.76 -6.98 22.71
N GLN A 324 -5.51 -6.55 22.82
CA GLN A 324 -5.14 -5.28 23.46
C GLN A 324 -4.75 -4.20 22.43
N ALA A 325 -4.72 -4.55 21.14
CA ALA A 325 -4.44 -3.60 20.08
C ALA A 325 -5.61 -2.64 19.79
N GLY A 326 -5.28 -1.58 19.05
CA GLY A 326 -6.23 -0.67 18.44
C GLY A 326 -7.22 -1.35 17.50
N ASP A 327 -8.17 -0.56 17.00
CA ASP A 327 -9.06 -1.00 15.93
C ASP A 327 -8.30 -1.19 14.61
N LEU A 328 -7.28 -0.35 14.35
CA LEU A 328 -6.54 -0.30 13.08
C LEU A 328 -5.00 -0.34 13.25
N PRO A 329 -4.42 -1.45 13.75
CA PRO A 329 -2.97 -1.64 13.72
C PRO A 329 -2.47 -1.60 12.27
N MET A 330 -1.64 -0.61 11.95
CA MET A 330 -1.05 -0.41 10.63
C MET A 330 0.46 -0.44 10.72
N LEU A 331 1.13 -0.96 9.68
CA LEU A 331 2.59 -1.06 9.68
C LEU A 331 3.17 -0.84 8.28
N PRO A 332 4.16 0.07 8.13
CA PRO A 332 4.82 0.29 6.86
C PRO A 332 5.77 -0.89 6.54
N PRO A 333 6.31 -0.97 5.30
CA PRO A 333 7.47 -1.81 5.02
C PRO A 333 8.62 -1.50 5.98
N ARG A 334 9.24 -2.51 6.60
CA ARG A 334 10.32 -2.31 7.57
C ARG A 334 11.66 -2.82 7.13
N HIS A 335 11.77 -3.66 6.11
CA HIS A 335 13.07 -4.16 5.66
C HIS A 335 14.03 -2.99 5.32
N GLN A 336 15.26 -2.99 5.83
CA GLN A 336 16.18 -1.85 5.64
C GLN A 336 16.62 -1.61 4.19
N ASN A 337 16.60 -2.63 3.33
CA ASN A 337 16.82 -2.46 1.88
C ASN A 337 15.66 -1.77 1.12
N VAL A 338 14.51 -1.53 1.76
CA VAL A 338 13.45 -0.68 1.19
C VAL A 338 14.01 0.74 1.09
N ALA A 339 13.83 1.38 -0.08
CA ALA A 339 14.29 2.74 -0.29
C ALA A 339 13.68 3.68 0.76
N GLN A 340 14.49 4.62 1.27
CA GLN A 340 14.09 5.52 2.36
C GLN A 340 12.79 6.26 2.04
N GLN A 341 12.64 6.73 0.81
CA GLN A 341 11.49 7.49 0.33
C GLN A 341 10.20 6.68 0.34
N ILE A 342 10.27 5.38 0.05
CA ILE A 342 9.11 4.49 0.13
C ILE A 342 8.71 4.29 1.59
N PHE A 343 9.69 4.11 2.48
CA PHE A 343 9.42 4.03 3.92
C PHE A 343 8.78 5.31 4.45
N ASP A 344 9.35 6.47 4.12
CA ASP A 344 8.90 7.78 4.60
C ASP A 344 7.48 8.09 4.14
N GLU A 345 7.17 7.90 2.85
CA GLU A 345 5.81 8.11 2.31
C GLU A 345 4.80 7.10 2.90
N SER A 346 5.23 5.86 3.14
CA SER A 346 4.37 4.85 3.79
C SER A 346 4.09 5.22 5.25
N LEU A 347 5.06 5.81 5.95
CA LEU A 347 4.89 6.29 7.32
C LEU A 347 4.03 7.56 7.37
N ASP A 348 4.20 8.48 6.42
CA ASP A 348 3.37 9.67 6.27
C ASP A 348 1.88 9.30 6.07
N MET A 349 1.60 8.32 5.19
CA MET A 349 0.26 7.76 5.02
C MET A 349 -0.33 7.27 6.35
N ILE A 350 0.45 6.58 7.18
CA ILE A 350 -0.05 6.03 8.44
C ILE A 350 -0.23 7.13 9.49
N GLU A 351 0.82 7.91 9.76
CA GLU A 351 0.87 8.85 10.89
C GLU A 351 0.12 10.14 10.60
N ASN A 352 0.36 10.74 9.43
CA ASN A 352 -0.16 12.07 9.12
C ASN A 352 -1.52 12.04 8.41
N HIS A 353 -1.95 10.86 7.95
CA HIS A 353 -3.27 10.68 7.35
C HIS A 353 -4.15 9.69 8.12
N MET A 354 -3.80 8.40 8.15
CA MET A 354 -4.68 7.37 8.73
C MET A 354 -4.96 7.58 10.21
N TYR A 355 -3.94 7.93 11.01
CA TYR A 355 -4.13 8.20 12.43
C TYR A 355 -4.99 9.45 12.65
N VAL A 356 -4.72 10.50 11.88
CA VAL A 356 -5.44 11.79 11.95
C VAL A 356 -6.91 11.62 11.58
N GLU A 357 -7.21 11.01 10.43
CA GLU A 357 -8.59 10.77 10.00
C GLU A 357 -9.27 9.74 10.91
N GLY A 358 -8.56 8.70 11.34
CA GLY A 358 -9.08 7.70 12.27
C GLY A 358 -9.52 8.33 13.59
N ALA A 359 -8.75 9.27 14.10
CA ALA A 359 -9.10 10.01 15.32
C ALA A 359 -10.25 11.00 15.15
N LYS A 360 -10.52 11.49 13.93
CA LYS A 360 -11.73 12.29 13.66
C LYS A 360 -12.97 11.39 13.64
N ASP A 361 -12.85 10.22 13.01
CA ASP A 361 -13.96 9.27 12.87
C ASP A 361 -14.15 8.35 14.08
N GLY A 362 -13.22 8.38 15.04
CA GLY A 362 -13.28 7.64 16.31
C GLY A 362 -12.70 6.24 16.28
N TRP A 363 -12.03 5.86 15.18
CA TRP A 363 -11.23 4.65 15.10
C TRP A 363 -9.91 4.81 15.86
N TRP A 364 -9.55 3.79 16.62
CA TRP A 364 -8.28 3.78 17.33
C TRP A 364 -7.20 3.09 16.51
N ALA A 365 -6.37 3.86 15.82
CA ALA A 365 -5.30 3.26 15.04
C ALA A 365 -4.21 2.62 15.92
N CYS A 366 -3.74 3.34 16.95
CA CYS A 366 -2.70 2.91 17.90
C CYS A 366 -1.35 2.54 17.22
N PRO A 367 -0.18 2.87 17.81
CA PRO A 367 1.09 2.36 17.31
C PRO A 367 1.09 0.83 17.24
N TYR A 368 1.58 0.27 16.14
CA TYR A 368 1.55 -1.17 15.91
C TYR A 368 2.19 -1.96 17.06
N GLY A 369 1.48 -2.98 17.56
CA GLY A 369 1.83 -3.73 18.75
C GLY A 369 1.04 -3.31 19.98
N CYS A 370 0.80 -2.01 20.17
CA CYS A 370 0.07 -1.42 21.29
C CYS A 370 0.55 -1.95 22.65
N ALA A 371 -0.34 -2.15 23.61
CA ALA A 371 -0.02 -2.66 24.93
C ALA A 371 0.78 -3.97 24.83
N ASN A 372 2.01 -3.94 25.36
CA ASN A 372 3.03 -4.99 25.34
C ASN A 372 3.79 -5.20 24.00
N GLY A 373 3.57 -4.34 23.00
CA GLY A 373 4.28 -4.34 21.72
C GLY A 373 3.92 -5.53 20.83
N SER A 374 4.66 -5.67 19.72
CA SER A 374 4.49 -6.80 18.79
C SER A 374 5.78 -7.61 18.64
N GLY A 375 5.67 -8.93 18.82
CA GLY A 375 6.71 -9.89 18.44
C GLY A 375 6.71 -10.26 16.95
N VAL A 376 5.71 -9.79 16.20
CA VAL A 376 5.56 -9.99 14.75
C VAL A 376 5.68 -8.65 14.00
N GLY A 377 5.67 -8.67 12.67
CA GLY A 377 5.86 -7.44 11.88
C GLY A 377 7.33 -7.06 11.69
N LEU A 378 8.21 -8.06 11.53
CA LEU A 378 9.65 -7.90 11.38
C LEU A 378 10.08 -7.52 9.94
N SER A 379 11.36 -7.60 9.67
CA SER A 379 11.96 -7.21 8.39
C SER A 379 11.79 -8.21 7.27
N GLU A 380 11.30 -9.42 7.54
CA GLU A 380 11.24 -10.52 6.58
C GLU A 380 10.68 -10.13 5.20
N GLU A 381 11.49 -10.30 4.15
CA GLU A 381 11.22 -9.87 2.78
C GLU A 381 10.15 -10.71 2.08
N THR A 382 9.84 -11.87 2.64
CA THR A 382 8.79 -12.79 2.21
C THR A 382 7.38 -12.28 2.51
N ILE A 383 7.26 -11.31 3.43
CA ILE A 383 6.00 -10.68 3.85
C ILE A 383 5.60 -9.58 2.85
N LEU A 384 4.33 -9.54 2.41
CA LEU A 384 3.92 -8.69 1.29
C LEU A 384 4.29 -7.23 1.47
N ARG A 385 4.07 -6.64 2.66
CA ARG A 385 4.41 -5.21 2.88
C ARG A 385 5.89 -4.93 2.57
N ASN A 386 6.79 -5.83 2.97
CA ASN A 386 8.22 -5.69 2.74
C ASN A 386 8.53 -5.97 1.27
N THR A 387 7.93 -7.01 0.67
CA THR A 387 8.08 -7.29 -0.77
C THR A 387 7.62 -6.11 -1.63
N LEU A 388 6.47 -5.49 -1.33
CA LEU A 388 5.95 -4.30 -2.00
C LEU A 388 6.94 -3.13 -1.88
N GLY A 389 7.46 -2.89 -0.68
CA GLY A 389 8.44 -1.83 -0.45
C GLY A 389 9.74 -2.06 -1.24
N LEU A 390 10.23 -3.29 -1.28
CA LEU A 390 11.42 -3.70 -2.04
C LEU A 390 11.18 -3.65 -3.57
N LYS A 391 9.91 -3.73 -3.99
CA LYS A 391 9.43 -3.49 -5.36
C LYS A 391 9.03 -2.04 -5.62
N ASN A 392 9.50 -1.10 -4.81
CA ASN A 392 9.28 0.35 -4.94
C ASN A 392 7.81 0.79 -4.88
N THR A 393 6.99 0.13 -4.08
CA THR A 393 5.57 0.45 -3.88
C THR A 393 5.36 1.04 -2.48
N VAL A 394 4.74 2.23 -2.40
CA VAL A 394 4.30 2.83 -1.13
C VAL A 394 3.19 1.97 -0.54
N ASN A 395 3.32 1.50 0.71
CA ASN A 395 2.35 0.52 1.20
C ASN A 395 2.24 0.45 2.72
N SER A 396 1.17 -0.20 3.18
CA SER A 396 1.01 -0.64 4.57
C SER A 396 0.29 -1.98 4.62
N LEU A 397 0.46 -2.69 5.73
CA LEU A 397 -0.53 -3.70 6.12
C LEU A 397 -1.58 -3.09 7.06
N LEU A 398 -2.76 -3.71 7.11
CA LEU A 398 -3.79 -3.51 8.12
C LEU A 398 -3.95 -4.82 8.87
N GLU A 399 -3.91 -4.77 10.19
CA GLU A 399 -3.97 -5.93 11.08
C GLU A 399 -5.19 -5.78 12.00
N LEU A 400 -6.38 -5.88 11.40
CA LEU A 400 -7.67 -5.73 12.07
C LEU A 400 -7.72 -6.58 13.32
N ARG A 401 -7.97 -5.98 14.48
CA ARG A 401 -8.13 -6.74 15.71
C ARG A 401 -9.13 -7.90 15.55
N SER A 402 -8.74 -9.15 15.82
CA SER A 402 -9.57 -10.33 15.49
C SER A 402 -10.80 -10.48 16.37
N SER A 403 -10.77 -9.99 17.62
CA SER A 403 -11.91 -10.03 18.52
C SER A 403 -12.05 -8.75 19.35
N GLY A 404 -13.21 -8.56 19.99
CA GLY A 404 -13.43 -7.45 20.90
C GLY A 404 -12.51 -7.48 22.12
N GLY A 405 -12.94 -6.84 23.20
CA GLY A 405 -12.23 -6.86 24.48
C GLY A 405 -12.51 -5.59 25.27
N ALA A 406 -11.58 -5.16 26.11
CA ALA A 406 -11.89 -4.14 27.12
C ALA A 406 -12.34 -2.79 26.55
N THR A 407 -11.90 -2.43 25.34
CA THR A 407 -12.33 -1.19 24.63
C THR A 407 -13.51 -1.40 23.69
N ARG A 408 -13.87 -2.66 23.42
CA ARG A 408 -14.94 -3.11 22.51
C ARG A 408 -15.77 -4.25 23.14
N PRO A 409 -16.47 -4.01 24.26
CA PRO A 409 -17.15 -5.07 25.02
C PRO A 409 -18.32 -5.75 24.28
N ASP A 410 -19.07 -5.02 23.45
CA ASP A 410 -20.21 -5.59 22.68
C ASP A 410 -19.76 -6.55 21.56
N GLU A 411 -18.48 -6.51 21.19
CA GLU A 411 -17.89 -7.36 20.16
C GLU A 411 -17.37 -8.70 20.71
N GLY A 412 -17.78 -9.06 21.93
CA GLY A 412 -17.88 -10.47 22.32
C GLY A 412 -18.94 -11.23 21.50
N ASN A 413 -19.92 -10.51 20.94
CA ASN A 413 -20.85 -11.07 19.95
C ASN A 413 -20.15 -11.25 18.59
N THR A 414 -20.19 -12.47 18.05
CA THR A 414 -19.51 -12.80 16.80
C THR A 414 -19.97 -11.94 15.62
N ALA A 415 -21.28 -11.75 15.42
CA ALA A 415 -21.78 -10.96 14.29
C ALA A 415 -21.37 -9.48 14.42
N ASN A 416 -21.43 -8.92 15.63
CA ASN A 416 -21.04 -7.53 15.88
C ASN A 416 -19.54 -7.33 15.63
N ASN A 417 -18.70 -8.26 16.10
CA ASN A 417 -17.26 -8.22 15.82
C ASN A 417 -16.95 -8.32 14.32
N ARG A 418 -17.63 -9.20 13.58
CA ARG A 418 -17.48 -9.32 12.13
C ARG A 418 -17.80 -7.99 11.43
N ARG A 419 -18.90 -7.32 11.83
CA ARG A 419 -19.26 -6.00 11.31
C ARG A 419 -18.23 -4.92 11.65
N ARG A 420 -17.73 -4.84 12.90
CA ARG A 420 -16.66 -3.88 13.23
C ARG A 420 -15.47 -4.07 12.31
N LYS A 421 -14.92 -5.29 12.24
CA LYS A 421 -13.74 -5.61 11.40
C LYS A 421 -13.95 -5.19 9.94
N THR A 422 -15.07 -5.61 9.35
CA THR A 422 -15.36 -5.31 7.94
C THR A 422 -15.55 -3.82 7.69
N PHE A 423 -16.27 -3.09 8.55
CA PHE A 423 -16.46 -1.65 8.35
C PHE A 423 -15.22 -0.81 8.69
N SER A 424 -14.38 -1.26 9.62
CA SER A 424 -13.10 -0.63 9.89
C SER A 424 -12.12 -0.81 8.72
N ALA A 425 -12.10 -1.98 8.08
CA ALA A 425 -11.34 -2.19 6.84
C ALA A 425 -11.89 -1.37 5.66
N LEU A 426 -13.21 -1.32 5.50
CA LEU A 426 -13.84 -0.50 4.45
C LEU A 426 -13.46 0.97 4.62
N TRP A 427 -13.45 1.47 5.86
CA TRP A 427 -12.96 2.80 6.18
C TRP A 427 -11.48 2.97 5.81
N THR A 428 -10.61 2.05 6.22
CA THR A 428 -9.17 2.11 5.91
C THR A 428 -8.88 2.14 4.42
N PHE A 429 -9.53 1.29 3.63
CA PHE A 429 -9.30 1.26 2.18
C PHE A 429 -9.84 2.53 1.49
N ASN A 430 -10.91 3.13 2.00
CA ASN A 430 -11.39 4.43 1.52
C ASN A 430 -10.39 5.56 1.83
N GLN A 431 -9.83 5.60 3.04
CA GLN A 431 -8.77 6.57 3.38
C GLN A 431 -7.50 6.33 2.56
N PHE A 432 -7.15 5.07 2.29
CA PHE A 432 -6.02 4.75 1.41
C PHE A 432 -6.21 5.32 0.00
N MET A 433 -7.41 5.18 -0.57
CA MET A 433 -7.73 5.77 -1.87
C MET A 433 -7.69 7.30 -1.84
N ASP A 434 -8.12 7.94 -0.74
CA ASP A 434 -8.04 9.39 -0.58
C ASP A 434 -6.60 9.88 -0.46
N TYR A 435 -5.76 9.20 0.33
CA TYR A 435 -4.34 9.48 0.42
C TYR A 435 -3.67 9.35 -0.94
N HIS A 436 -3.91 8.23 -1.65
CA HIS A 436 -3.38 8.02 -2.99
C HIS A 436 -3.77 9.15 -3.95
N HIS A 437 -5.05 9.54 -3.96
CA HIS A 437 -5.53 10.61 -4.83
C HIS A 437 -4.87 11.95 -4.53
N ASN A 438 -4.79 12.31 -3.24
CA ASN A 438 -4.31 13.61 -2.81
C ASN A 438 -2.78 13.73 -2.87
N GLN A 439 -2.06 12.65 -2.57
CA GLN A 439 -0.60 12.59 -2.49
C GLN A 439 0.04 11.90 -3.70
N LEU A 440 -0.69 11.76 -4.82
CA LEU A 440 -0.19 11.03 -6.00
C LEU A 440 1.16 11.55 -6.52
N SER A 441 1.42 12.86 -6.43
CA SER A 441 2.71 13.42 -6.83
C SER A 441 3.85 12.94 -5.95
N ASP A 442 3.64 12.85 -4.65
CA ASP A 442 4.65 12.48 -3.65
C ASP A 442 4.90 10.97 -3.71
N ILE A 443 3.85 10.15 -3.84
CA ILE A 443 3.95 8.72 -4.11
C ILE A 443 4.78 8.45 -5.38
N LYS A 444 4.48 9.14 -6.48
CA LYS A 444 5.22 8.97 -7.74
C LYS A 444 6.67 9.41 -7.63
N LYS A 445 6.93 10.49 -6.90
CA LYS A 445 8.28 10.97 -6.61
C LYS A 445 9.05 9.93 -5.79
N ALA A 446 8.48 9.44 -4.68
CA ALA A 446 9.08 8.43 -3.83
C ALA A 446 9.42 7.16 -4.61
N ARG A 447 8.50 6.69 -5.47
CA ARG A 447 8.75 5.56 -6.37
C ARG A 447 9.86 5.83 -7.40
N GLY A 448 9.87 7.01 -8.02
CA GLY A 448 10.91 7.38 -8.99
C GLY A 448 12.30 7.40 -8.35
N GLU A 449 12.43 8.09 -7.22
CA GLU A 449 13.67 8.16 -6.44
C GLU A 449 14.12 6.78 -5.95
N ALA A 450 13.17 5.90 -5.56
CA ALA A 450 13.47 4.53 -5.19
C ALA A 450 14.01 3.69 -6.36
N ILE A 451 13.38 3.77 -7.55
CA ILE A 451 13.84 3.06 -8.75
C ILE A 451 15.25 3.50 -9.15
N GLU A 452 15.52 4.81 -9.12
CA GLU A 452 16.85 5.37 -9.42
C GLU A 452 17.88 4.94 -8.37
N PHE A 453 17.55 5.02 -7.07
CA PHE A 453 18.41 4.58 -5.98
C PHE A 453 18.79 3.10 -6.09
N GLN A 454 17.80 2.23 -6.33
CA GLN A 454 18.03 0.79 -6.47
C GLN A 454 18.86 0.49 -7.72
N ALA A 455 18.54 1.09 -8.86
CA ALA A 455 19.28 0.88 -10.11
C ALA A 455 20.71 1.45 -10.05
N GLY A 456 20.96 2.49 -9.24
CA GLY A 456 22.30 2.99 -8.95
C GLY A 456 23.17 2.03 -8.14
N ASN A 457 22.60 0.96 -7.58
CA ASN A 457 23.28 0.01 -6.69
C ASN A 457 24.02 0.70 -5.52
N ASN A 458 23.40 1.77 -4.98
CA ASN A 458 23.99 2.59 -3.95
C ASN A 458 23.72 2.02 -2.54
N GLY A 459 24.67 2.23 -1.63
CA GLY A 459 24.55 1.87 -0.22
C GLY A 459 24.73 0.38 0.08
N ARG A 460 24.67 0.05 1.38
CA ARG A 460 24.83 -1.32 1.88
C ARG A 460 23.67 -2.24 1.47
N ILE A 461 23.88 -3.54 1.62
CA ILE A 461 22.82 -4.56 1.67
C ILE A 461 22.69 -5.02 3.11
N VAL A 462 21.45 -5.13 3.57
CA VAL A 462 21.08 -5.72 4.85
C VAL A 462 20.30 -7.00 4.55
N PHE A 463 20.72 -8.15 5.08
CA PHE A 463 20.05 -9.43 4.81
C PHE A 463 18.87 -9.68 5.74
N ARG A 464 18.97 -9.20 6.98
CA ARG A 464 17.87 -9.17 7.95
C ARG A 464 18.03 -7.94 8.83
N GLY A 465 16.95 -7.25 9.12
CA GLY A 465 16.96 -6.04 9.94
C GLY A 465 15.86 -5.05 9.57
N SER A 466 15.14 -4.61 10.58
CA SER A 466 14.00 -3.69 10.51
C SER A 466 14.44 -2.24 10.67
N ARG A 467 13.74 -1.34 9.98
CA ARG A 467 13.69 0.09 10.29
C ARG A 467 12.92 0.29 11.59
N VAL A 468 13.41 1.19 12.41
CA VAL A 468 12.71 1.62 13.63
C VAL A 468 11.49 2.42 13.21
N VAL A 469 10.34 2.09 13.80
CA VAL A 469 9.09 2.86 13.63
C VAL A 469 8.91 3.65 14.93
N PRO A 470 9.06 4.98 14.91
CA PRO A 470 8.87 5.80 16.10
C PRO A 470 7.42 5.72 16.58
N LEU A 471 7.20 5.93 17.88
CA LEU A 471 5.84 6.06 18.42
C LEU A 471 5.28 7.44 18.04
N HIS A 472 4.11 7.48 17.43
CA HIS A 472 3.51 8.71 16.92
C HIS A 472 2.09 8.95 17.43
N PRO A 473 1.80 10.11 18.06
CA PRO A 473 2.72 11.17 18.51
C PRO A 473 3.46 10.78 19.81
N ALA A 474 4.74 11.06 19.96
CA ALA A 474 5.40 10.84 21.24
C ALA A 474 4.98 11.88 22.32
N PRO A 475 4.86 11.51 23.60
CA PRO A 475 5.04 10.17 24.19
C PRO A 475 3.73 9.39 24.23
N HIS A 476 3.75 8.06 24.01
CA HIS A 476 2.60 7.12 24.21
C HIS A 476 2.70 6.32 25.53
N PRO A 477 2.12 6.78 26.65
CA PRO A 477 2.16 6.05 27.91
C PRO A 477 1.40 4.73 27.80
N GLY A 478 2.06 3.63 28.17
CA GLY A 478 1.46 2.30 28.24
C GLY A 478 1.39 1.53 26.92
N GLU A 479 1.81 2.15 25.81
CA GLU A 479 1.90 1.48 24.51
C GLU A 479 3.36 1.22 24.14
N ALA A 480 3.62 0.12 23.46
CA ALA A 480 4.93 -0.18 22.90
C ALA A 480 4.82 -0.38 21.38
N GLY A 481 5.88 0.03 20.68
CA GLY A 481 5.93 -0.08 19.23
C GLY A 481 6.21 -1.52 18.76
N PRO A 482 6.35 -1.71 17.45
CA PRO A 482 6.82 -2.97 16.93
C PRO A 482 8.24 -3.25 17.44
N ARG A 483 8.59 -4.51 17.65
CA ARG A 483 9.93 -4.92 18.11
C ARG A 483 11.04 -4.24 17.28
N GLU A 484 12.05 -3.72 17.98
CA GLU A 484 13.32 -3.34 17.38
C GLU A 484 14.10 -4.60 16.99
N ASP A 485 14.51 -4.65 15.74
CA ASP A 485 15.13 -5.79 15.08
C ASP A 485 16.26 -5.23 14.21
N LEU A 486 17.29 -4.64 14.84
CA LEU A 486 18.38 -4.01 14.13
C LEU A 486 19.36 -5.05 13.58
N PRO A 487 19.92 -4.86 12.36
CA PRO A 487 20.89 -5.79 11.80
C PRO A 487 22.17 -5.83 12.65
N THR A 488 22.71 -7.02 12.85
CA THR A 488 24.09 -7.19 13.35
C THR A 488 25.10 -6.98 12.20
N PRO A 489 26.38 -6.71 12.49
CA PRO A 489 27.38 -6.47 11.45
C PRO A 489 27.53 -7.60 10.42
N ASP A 490 27.33 -8.85 10.83
CA ASP A 490 27.37 -10.04 9.97
C ASP A 490 26.16 -10.18 9.03
N MET A 491 25.07 -9.44 9.29
CA MET A 491 23.91 -9.34 8.40
C MET A 491 24.03 -8.19 7.38
N ILE A 492 25.18 -7.52 7.33
CA ILE A 492 25.40 -6.33 6.51
C ILE A 492 26.54 -6.58 5.52
N LEU A 493 26.26 -6.30 4.25
CA LEU A 493 27.26 -6.22 3.20
C LEU A 493 27.43 -4.76 2.77
N ASP A 494 28.48 -4.10 3.29
CA ASP A 494 28.75 -2.68 3.02
C ASP A 494 29.08 -2.42 1.55
N ASN A 495 29.84 -3.33 0.93
CA ASN A 495 30.21 -3.24 -0.48
C ASN A 495 29.35 -4.20 -1.30
N ALA A 496 28.29 -3.67 -1.91
CA ALA A 496 27.44 -4.49 -2.76
C ALA A 496 28.17 -4.95 -4.03
N PRO A 497 28.01 -6.21 -4.45
CA PRO A 497 28.53 -6.68 -5.73
C PRO A 497 27.79 -5.97 -6.88
N CYS A 498 28.32 -6.05 -8.08
CA CYS A 498 27.65 -5.54 -9.28
C CYS A 498 26.57 -6.49 -9.78
N ALA A 499 26.71 -7.78 -9.50
CA ALA A 499 25.82 -8.83 -9.97
C ALA A 499 26.01 -10.12 -9.16
N TYR A 500 25.08 -11.06 -9.34
CA TYR A 500 25.23 -12.45 -8.95
C TYR A 500 25.33 -13.33 -10.19
N LYS A 501 26.30 -14.24 -10.23
CA LYS A 501 26.43 -15.26 -11.28
C LYS A 501 25.91 -16.59 -10.79
N LEU A 502 25.04 -17.20 -11.58
CA LEU A 502 24.39 -18.48 -11.33
C LEU A 502 24.86 -19.51 -12.36
N THR A 503 25.09 -20.73 -11.88
CA THR A 503 25.33 -21.89 -12.76
C THR A 503 24.03 -22.33 -13.45
N GLU A 504 24.15 -23.16 -14.50
CA GLU A 504 22.99 -23.78 -15.16
C GLU A 504 22.12 -24.58 -14.17
N ALA A 505 22.75 -25.32 -13.25
CA ALA A 505 22.05 -26.09 -12.23
C ALA A 505 21.31 -25.20 -11.22
N GLN A 506 21.89 -24.07 -10.81
CA GLN A 506 21.21 -23.11 -9.93
C GLN A 506 20.04 -22.40 -10.63
N TYR A 507 20.21 -22.06 -11.91
CA TYR A 507 19.23 -21.26 -12.65
C TYR A 507 18.03 -22.09 -13.13
N ASN A 508 18.28 -23.23 -13.79
CA ASN A 508 17.25 -24.08 -14.41
C ASN A 508 17.01 -25.42 -13.68
N GLY A 509 17.74 -25.70 -12.60
CA GLY A 509 17.60 -26.94 -11.86
C GLY A 509 16.24 -27.07 -11.16
N ALA A 510 15.79 -28.31 -11.00
CA ALA A 510 14.55 -28.64 -10.30
C ALA A 510 14.58 -28.18 -8.83
N ARG A 511 13.40 -27.85 -8.31
CA ARG A 511 13.19 -27.40 -6.92
C ARG A 511 12.11 -28.25 -6.26
N THR A 512 12.19 -28.40 -4.94
CA THR A 512 11.28 -29.24 -4.14
C THR A 512 10.54 -28.49 -3.05
N ASP A 513 10.61 -27.16 -3.07
CA ASP A 513 10.04 -26.27 -2.06
C ASP A 513 8.61 -25.79 -2.41
N GLY A 514 8.00 -26.34 -3.46
CA GLY A 514 6.62 -26.07 -3.87
C GLY A 514 5.65 -27.24 -3.58
N PRO A 515 4.36 -27.12 -3.99
CA PRO A 515 3.36 -28.17 -3.80
C PRO A 515 3.79 -29.53 -4.37
N ASN A 516 3.50 -30.61 -3.64
CA ASN A 516 3.88 -32.00 -4.01
C ASN A 516 5.39 -32.18 -4.25
N ASP A 517 6.22 -31.43 -3.52
CA ASP A 517 7.68 -31.42 -3.65
C ASP A 517 8.16 -31.02 -5.07
N VAL A 518 7.38 -30.19 -5.78
CA VAL A 518 7.73 -29.61 -7.08
C VAL A 518 7.61 -28.09 -7.00
N GLY A 519 8.74 -27.40 -7.14
CA GLY A 519 8.84 -25.95 -7.10
C GLY A 519 9.23 -25.34 -8.45
N ALA A 520 8.85 -24.08 -8.65
CA ALA A 520 9.33 -23.27 -9.77
C ALA A 520 10.86 -23.11 -9.69
N THR A 521 11.54 -23.22 -10.83
CA THR A 521 12.98 -22.97 -10.98
C THR A 521 13.32 -21.52 -10.63
N VAL A 522 14.61 -21.25 -10.33
CA VAL A 522 15.07 -19.88 -10.09
C VAL A 522 14.84 -19.00 -11.33
N ALA A 523 14.99 -19.54 -12.54
CA ALA A 523 14.67 -18.86 -13.78
C ALA A 523 13.21 -18.37 -13.84
N GLU A 524 12.25 -19.25 -13.49
CA GLU A 524 10.83 -18.91 -13.47
C GLU A 524 10.50 -17.86 -12.40
N ARG A 525 11.12 -17.95 -11.21
CA ARG A 525 10.91 -16.98 -10.13
C ARG A 525 11.50 -15.61 -10.46
N ILE A 526 12.70 -15.56 -11.04
CA ILE A 526 13.31 -14.33 -11.58
C ILE A 526 12.39 -13.71 -12.63
N ALA A 527 11.87 -14.53 -13.56
CA ALA A 527 10.94 -14.05 -14.59
C ALA A 527 9.63 -13.51 -13.99
N ALA A 528 9.13 -14.14 -12.92
CA ALA A 528 7.94 -13.70 -12.20
C ALA A 528 8.14 -12.35 -11.49
N HIS A 529 9.31 -12.11 -10.88
CA HIS A 529 9.64 -10.78 -10.35
C HIS A 529 9.91 -9.75 -11.45
N GLY A 530 10.31 -10.20 -12.63
CA GLY A 530 10.63 -9.34 -13.79
C GLY A 530 12.08 -8.89 -13.86
N TRP A 531 12.99 -9.60 -13.19
CA TRP A 531 14.40 -9.24 -13.16
C TRP A 531 15.08 -9.53 -14.49
N LYS A 532 16.05 -8.67 -14.83
CA LYS A 532 16.87 -8.79 -16.02
C LYS A 532 18.05 -9.71 -15.73
N VAL A 533 18.27 -10.65 -16.66
CA VAL A 533 19.35 -11.64 -16.60
C VAL A 533 20.10 -11.63 -17.92
N VAL A 534 21.42 -11.73 -17.84
CA VAL A 534 22.30 -11.88 -19.00
C VAL A 534 22.78 -13.31 -19.06
N LYS A 535 22.53 -14.01 -20.17
CA LYS A 535 23.16 -15.32 -20.42
C LYS A 535 24.60 -15.10 -20.86
N VAL A 536 25.54 -15.72 -20.15
CA VAL A 536 26.97 -15.76 -20.49
C VAL A 536 27.37 -17.18 -20.88
N ALA A 537 28.61 -17.38 -21.34
CA ALA A 537 29.05 -18.66 -21.88
C ALA A 537 28.94 -19.82 -20.86
N ASP A 538 29.14 -19.53 -19.58
CA ASP A 538 29.24 -20.51 -18.49
C ASP A 538 28.21 -20.28 -17.37
N GLY A 539 27.10 -19.57 -17.66
CA GLY A 539 26.03 -19.37 -16.68
C GLY A 539 25.13 -18.16 -16.97
N TYR A 540 24.57 -17.62 -15.91
CA TYR A 540 23.59 -16.52 -15.95
C TYR A 540 24.02 -15.44 -14.96
N VAL A 541 24.07 -14.20 -15.41
CA VAL A 541 24.43 -13.05 -14.56
C VAL A 541 23.17 -12.22 -14.30
N VAL A 542 22.90 -11.93 -13.03
CA VAL A 542 21.81 -11.08 -12.56
C VAL A 542 22.41 -9.76 -12.04
N PRO A 543 22.46 -8.69 -12.85
CA PRO A 543 23.04 -7.41 -12.44
C PRO A 543 22.21 -6.73 -11.35
N LEU A 544 22.86 -6.03 -10.42
CA LEU A 544 22.16 -5.22 -9.42
C LEU A 544 21.75 -3.84 -9.93
N ALA A 545 22.24 -3.41 -11.11
CA ALA A 545 21.85 -2.15 -11.73
C ALA A 545 20.44 -2.21 -12.37
N GLN A 546 19.42 -2.45 -11.56
CA GLN A 546 18.01 -2.56 -11.94
C GLN A 546 17.07 -2.24 -10.76
N PRO A 547 15.76 -2.00 -10.99
CA PRO A 547 14.85 -1.41 -10.00
C PRO A 547 14.67 -2.15 -8.67
N GLU A 548 14.96 -3.45 -8.59
CA GLU A 548 14.65 -4.30 -7.41
C GLU A 548 15.91 -4.81 -6.71
N ARG A 549 17.00 -4.05 -6.83
CA ARG A 549 18.29 -4.34 -6.20
C ARG A 549 18.19 -4.70 -4.72
N GLY A 550 17.27 -4.10 -3.97
CA GLY A 550 17.11 -4.38 -2.54
C GLY A 550 16.64 -5.80 -2.22
N LEU A 551 15.97 -6.48 -3.17
CA LEU A 551 15.45 -7.84 -3.02
C LEU A 551 16.39 -8.90 -3.58
N ILE A 552 17.10 -8.62 -4.68
CA ILE A 552 17.93 -9.60 -5.39
C ILE A 552 18.93 -10.33 -4.47
N PRO A 553 19.75 -9.61 -3.66
CA PRO A 553 20.72 -10.25 -2.76
C PRO A 553 20.07 -11.12 -1.70
N LEU A 554 18.86 -10.78 -1.24
CA LEU A 554 18.17 -11.56 -0.22
C LEU A 554 17.84 -12.98 -0.70
N LEU A 555 17.76 -13.18 -2.02
CA LEU A 555 17.37 -14.44 -2.64
C LEU A 555 18.53 -15.17 -3.35
N LEU A 556 19.62 -14.47 -3.67
CA LEU A 556 20.72 -15.00 -4.50
C LEU A 556 22.08 -15.00 -3.79
N ASP A 557 22.15 -14.60 -2.53
CA ASP A 557 23.38 -14.53 -1.74
C ASP A 557 23.35 -15.53 -0.61
N GLU A 558 24.50 -16.14 -0.29
CA GLU A 558 24.68 -17.11 0.81
C GLU A 558 24.34 -16.58 2.22
N GLN A 559 24.22 -15.27 2.38
CA GLN A 559 23.82 -14.62 3.63
C GLN A 559 22.31 -14.37 3.73
N GLY A 560 21.55 -14.67 2.67
CA GLY A 560 20.10 -14.55 2.68
C GLY A 560 19.47 -15.63 3.55
N GLU A 561 18.69 -15.25 4.57
CA GLU A 561 18.07 -16.24 5.45
C GLU A 561 17.08 -17.16 4.72
N GLU A 562 16.37 -16.64 3.73
CA GLU A 562 15.40 -17.38 2.91
C GLU A 562 15.87 -17.46 1.44
N GLU A 563 17.18 -17.61 1.23
CA GLU A 563 17.75 -17.63 -0.11
C GLU A 563 17.18 -18.75 -1.01
N TRP A 564 17.15 -18.52 -2.31
CA TRP A 564 16.90 -19.60 -3.28
C TRP A 564 18.15 -20.43 -3.52
N VAL A 565 19.27 -19.74 -3.76
CA VAL A 565 20.57 -20.30 -4.13
C VAL A 565 21.68 -19.32 -3.76
N SER A 566 22.85 -19.86 -3.46
CA SER A 566 24.07 -19.09 -3.19
C SER A 566 24.81 -18.76 -4.50
N GLY A 567 24.46 -17.64 -5.13
CA GLY A 567 25.11 -17.14 -6.34
C GLY A 567 26.50 -16.58 -6.09
N GLU A 568 27.37 -16.63 -7.10
CA GLU A 568 28.70 -16.04 -7.03
C GLU A 568 28.60 -14.51 -7.10
N ARG A 569 29.09 -13.81 -6.08
CA ARG A 569 29.19 -12.35 -6.06
C ARG A 569 30.18 -11.86 -7.10
N VAL A 570 29.74 -11.02 -8.03
CA VAL A 570 30.61 -10.39 -9.03
C VAL A 570 30.90 -8.94 -8.65
N TYR A 571 32.13 -8.66 -8.21
CA TYR A 571 32.56 -7.33 -7.80
C TYR A 571 33.03 -6.44 -8.97
N PRO A 572 33.15 -5.11 -8.77
CA PRO A 572 33.61 -4.18 -9.79
C PRO A 572 34.95 -4.60 -10.42
N THR A 573 35.02 -4.58 -11.75
CA THR A 573 36.27 -4.81 -12.50
C THR A 573 37.04 -3.51 -12.72
N LEU A 574 36.38 -2.36 -12.61
CA LEU A 574 37.00 -1.05 -12.71
C LEU A 574 36.37 -0.08 -11.70
N THR A 575 37.22 0.54 -10.91
CA THR A 575 36.90 1.64 -9.99
C THR A 575 37.90 2.78 -10.19
N GLY A 576 37.60 3.98 -9.70
CA GLY A 576 38.51 5.11 -9.82
C GLY A 576 38.72 5.59 -11.26
N ARG A 577 39.87 6.19 -11.57
CA ARG A 577 40.11 6.89 -12.85
C ARG A 577 40.80 5.99 -13.89
N HIS A 578 40.23 5.93 -15.10
CA HIS A 578 40.84 5.37 -16.31
C HIS A 578 40.98 6.46 -17.37
N ASN A 579 42.18 6.65 -17.92
CA ASN A 579 42.43 7.61 -19.00
C ASN A 579 42.69 6.87 -20.31
N GLY A 580 42.06 7.33 -21.39
CA GLY A 580 42.16 6.73 -22.71
C GLY A 580 41.00 5.78 -23.05
N PRO A 581 41.03 5.17 -24.24
CA PRO A 581 40.01 4.24 -24.68
C PRO A 581 39.85 3.03 -23.74
N LEU A 582 38.62 2.58 -23.54
CA LEU A 582 38.29 1.35 -22.82
C LEU A 582 37.53 0.40 -23.78
N THR A 583 38.05 -0.82 -23.96
CA THR A 583 37.38 -1.85 -24.77
C THR A 583 36.99 -3.01 -23.88
N ILE A 584 35.70 -3.39 -23.91
CA ILE A 584 35.14 -4.46 -23.09
C ILE A 584 34.89 -5.68 -23.98
N SER A 585 35.51 -6.82 -23.66
CA SER A 585 35.39 -8.07 -24.44
C SER A 585 34.53 -9.16 -23.78
N GLY A 586 34.25 -9.05 -22.49
CA GLY A 586 33.44 -10.00 -21.73
C GLY A 586 32.50 -9.26 -20.79
N PHE A 587 32.41 -9.68 -19.54
CA PHE A 587 31.72 -8.92 -18.50
C PHE A 587 32.65 -7.85 -17.93
N ALA A 588 32.18 -6.60 -17.85
CA ALA A 588 32.81 -5.54 -17.09
C ALA A 588 31.80 -4.84 -16.19
N CYS A 589 32.20 -4.64 -14.93
CA CYS A 589 31.50 -3.77 -14.01
C CYS A 589 32.35 -2.55 -13.68
N LEU A 590 31.79 -1.37 -13.95
CA LEU A 590 32.32 -0.07 -13.58
C LEU A 590 31.48 0.46 -12.42
N SER A 591 32.12 0.69 -11.27
CA SER A 591 31.44 1.25 -10.10
C SER A 591 32.26 2.39 -9.50
N GLY A 592 31.66 3.57 -9.33
CA GLY A 592 32.40 4.74 -8.85
C GLY A 592 33.55 5.15 -9.77
N ALA A 593 33.47 4.80 -11.06
CA ALA A 593 34.57 4.95 -12.00
C ALA A 593 34.50 6.28 -12.77
N THR A 594 35.65 6.79 -13.20
CA THR A 594 35.77 7.91 -14.15
C THR A 594 36.58 7.47 -15.35
N VAL A 595 35.95 7.35 -16.51
CA VAL A 595 36.60 6.98 -17.77
C VAL A 595 36.74 8.21 -18.65
N ASN A 596 37.98 8.63 -18.94
CA ASN A 596 38.28 9.75 -19.83
C ASN A 596 38.69 9.23 -21.21
N GLY A 597 37.72 8.88 -22.04
CA GLY A 597 37.93 8.31 -23.37
C GLY A 597 36.71 7.53 -23.85
N PRO A 598 36.74 7.05 -25.11
CA PRO A 598 35.66 6.25 -25.66
C PRO A 598 35.56 4.88 -24.97
N VAL A 599 34.34 4.39 -24.74
CA VAL A 599 34.05 3.04 -24.25
C VAL A 599 33.41 2.23 -25.37
N ASN A 600 34.04 1.13 -25.75
CA ASN A 600 33.55 0.25 -26.83
C ASN A 600 33.32 -1.17 -26.31
N LEU A 601 32.13 -1.71 -26.49
CA LEU A 601 31.83 -3.10 -26.19
C LEU A 601 32.00 -3.95 -27.45
N ARG A 602 32.73 -5.05 -27.34
CA ARG A 602 32.80 -6.07 -28.39
C ARG A 602 31.49 -6.88 -28.43
N PRO A 603 31.19 -7.54 -29.55
CA PRO A 603 30.06 -8.47 -29.63
C PRO A 603 30.09 -9.51 -28.50
N GLY A 604 28.94 -9.73 -27.86
CA GLY A 604 28.79 -10.64 -26.72
C GLY A 604 29.22 -10.08 -25.36
N ALA A 605 29.80 -8.87 -25.31
CA ALA A 605 30.21 -8.26 -24.05
C ALA A 605 29.02 -7.74 -23.23
N THR A 606 29.22 -7.60 -21.92
CA THR A 606 28.27 -7.02 -20.97
C THR A 606 28.91 -5.87 -20.22
N LEU A 607 28.21 -4.74 -20.13
CA LEU A 607 28.62 -3.60 -19.29
C LEU A 607 27.57 -3.36 -18.21
N VAL A 608 28.04 -3.30 -16.96
CA VAL A 608 27.30 -2.73 -15.83
C VAL A 608 28.04 -1.49 -15.36
N ALA A 609 27.42 -0.32 -15.42
CA ALA A 609 28.00 0.95 -14.99
C ALA A 609 27.10 1.61 -13.94
N THR A 610 27.60 1.73 -12.72
CA THR A 610 26.89 2.37 -11.60
C THR A 610 27.74 3.49 -11.02
N ASN A 611 27.15 4.63 -10.67
CA ASN A 611 27.89 5.78 -10.13
C ASN A 611 29.15 6.12 -10.96
N THR A 612 29.03 6.05 -12.29
CA THR A 612 30.18 6.09 -13.21
C THR A 612 30.08 7.28 -14.14
N THR A 613 31.19 8.01 -14.30
CA THR A 613 31.31 9.11 -15.27
C THR A 613 32.17 8.67 -16.45
N ILE A 614 31.62 8.72 -17.65
CA ILE A 614 32.32 8.47 -18.92
C ILE A 614 32.40 9.78 -19.70
N SER A 615 33.61 10.27 -19.96
CA SER A 615 33.88 11.43 -20.81
C SER A 615 34.34 10.97 -22.19
N GLY A 616 33.37 10.64 -23.04
CA GLY A 616 33.59 10.08 -24.38
C GLY A 616 32.33 9.36 -24.90
N PRO A 617 32.32 8.93 -26.17
CA PRO A 617 31.23 8.12 -26.70
C PRO A 617 31.21 6.73 -26.08
N VAL A 618 30.00 6.18 -25.87
CA VAL A 618 29.77 4.78 -25.50
C VAL A 618 29.14 4.07 -26.68
N ASN A 619 29.83 3.04 -27.20
CA ASN A 619 29.35 2.23 -28.31
C ASN A 619 29.17 0.78 -27.86
N ALA A 620 27.92 0.35 -27.76
CA ALA A 620 27.53 -1.04 -27.53
C ALA A 620 26.83 -1.59 -28.77
N ALA A 621 27.51 -2.47 -29.50
CA ALA A 621 26.97 -3.13 -30.68
C ALA A 621 27.04 -4.65 -30.51
N ASN A 622 25.92 -5.34 -30.71
CA ASN A 622 25.82 -6.79 -30.51
C ASN A 622 26.21 -7.24 -29.10
N ALA A 623 25.96 -6.40 -28.09
CA ALA A 623 26.25 -6.73 -26.70
C ALA A 623 25.33 -7.87 -26.19
N ALA A 624 25.75 -8.54 -25.11
CA ALA A 624 24.91 -9.49 -24.36
C ALA A 624 24.07 -8.78 -23.29
N GLY A 625 24.47 -7.59 -22.85
CA GLY A 625 23.67 -6.76 -21.95
C GLY A 625 24.32 -5.41 -21.65
N VAL A 626 23.50 -4.38 -21.40
CA VAL A 626 23.98 -3.03 -21.08
C VAL A 626 23.15 -2.46 -19.94
N PHE A 627 23.81 -2.07 -18.86
CA PHE A 627 23.18 -1.56 -17.65
C PHE A 627 23.87 -0.27 -17.21
N PHE A 628 23.10 0.81 -17.11
CA PHE A 628 23.49 2.07 -16.52
C PHE A 628 22.54 2.41 -15.37
N GLY A 629 23.12 2.74 -14.23
CA GLY A 629 22.42 3.24 -13.05
C GLY A 629 23.17 4.44 -12.46
N ASP A 630 22.46 5.53 -12.16
CA ASP A 630 23.04 6.71 -11.49
C ASP A 630 24.39 7.14 -12.08
N SER A 631 24.45 7.35 -13.40
CA SER A 631 25.72 7.50 -14.14
C SER A 631 25.69 8.72 -15.06
N SER A 632 26.86 9.14 -15.55
CA SER A 632 26.99 10.25 -16.50
C SER A 632 27.79 9.85 -17.73
N VAL A 633 27.22 10.10 -18.91
CA VAL A 633 27.90 9.94 -20.20
C VAL A 633 28.01 11.31 -20.88
N ARG A 634 29.22 11.88 -20.87
CA ARG A 634 29.54 13.13 -21.56
C ARG A 634 29.91 12.85 -23.01
N GLY A 635 28.91 12.43 -23.79
CA GLY A 635 29.07 12.04 -25.18
C GLY A 635 27.83 11.28 -25.70
N PRO A 636 27.86 10.81 -26.95
CA PRO A 636 26.84 9.91 -27.49
C PRO A 636 26.76 8.58 -26.74
N LEU A 637 25.55 8.06 -26.56
CA LEU A 637 25.28 6.69 -26.08
C LEU A 637 24.57 5.91 -27.18
N GLN A 638 25.25 4.92 -27.75
CA GLN A 638 24.73 4.03 -28.77
C GLN A 638 24.60 2.61 -28.23
N VAL A 639 23.38 2.06 -28.21
CA VAL A 639 23.10 0.66 -27.91
C VAL A 639 22.35 0.06 -29.11
N ALA A 640 23.03 -0.81 -29.85
CA ALA A 640 22.54 -1.35 -31.11
C ALA A 640 22.65 -2.88 -31.17
N ASN A 641 21.62 -3.53 -31.72
CA ASN A 641 21.61 -4.97 -31.98
C ASN A 641 21.91 -5.82 -30.72
N THR A 642 21.62 -5.31 -29.51
CA THR A 642 21.91 -6.02 -28.27
C THR A 642 20.99 -7.22 -28.12
N ASN A 643 21.60 -8.39 -27.91
CA ASN A 643 20.92 -9.68 -27.80
C ASN A 643 20.70 -10.06 -26.32
N GLY A 644 20.17 -9.12 -25.55
CA GLY A 644 19.90 -9.27 -24.12
C GLY A 644 19.39 -7.97 -23.51
N PRO A 645 19.30 -7.88 -22.17
CA PRO A 645 18.68 -6.74 -21.51
C PRO A 645 19.43 -5.43 -21.71
N VAL A 646 18.66 -4.35 -21.82
CA VAL A 646 19.16 -2.97 -21.84
C VAL A 646 18.44 -2.19 -20.76
N THR A 647 19.21 -1.63 -19.83
CA THR A 647 18.73 -0.80 -18.72
C THR A 647 19.54 0.48 -18.68
N VAL A 648 18.89 1.63 -18.74
CA VAL A 648 19.49 2.95 -18.57
C VAL A 648 18.57 3.73 -17.65
N ILE A 649 18.96 3.84 -16.38
CA ILE A 649 18.13 4.44 -15.32
C ILE A 649 18.94 5.50 -14.58
N GLY A 650 18.32 6.64 -14.27
CA GLY A 650 18.97 7.71 -13.50
C GLY A 650 20.25 8.25 -14.16
N THR A 651 20.35 8.18 -15.48
CA THR A 651 21.59 8.49 -16.21
C THR A 651 21.51 9.85 -16.90
N ASN A 652 22.57 10.66 -16.76
CA ASN A 652 22.72 11.93 -17.47
C ASN A 652 23.58 11.76 -18.73
N VAL A 653 23.00 11.97 -19.91
CA VAL A 653 23.68 11.87 -21.20
C VAL A 653 23.72 13.24 -21.88
N SER A 654 24.92 13.78 -22.09
CA SER A 654 25.08 15.10 -22.72
C SER A 654 24.98 15.07 -24.26
N GLY A 655 24.99 13.89 -24.87
CA GLY A 655 24.93 13.68 -26.32
C GLY A 655 23.63 13.00 -26.78
N PRO A 656 23.56 12.59 -28.06
CA PRO A 656 22.44 11.80 -28.58
C PRO A 656 22.41 10.40 -27.95
N VAL A 657 21.20 9.88 -27.77
CA VAL A 657 20.94 8.50 -27.32
C VAL A 657 20.24 7.73 -28.42
N ASN A 658 20.79 6.58 -28.79
CA ASN A 658 20.22 5.68 -29.79
C ASN A 658 20.05 4.28 -29.20
N LEU A 659 18.79 3.80 -29.12
CA LEU A 659 18.44 2.43 -28.75
C LEU A 659 17.84 1.72 -29.96
N VAL A 660 18.64 0.96 -30.70
CA VAL A 660 18.26 0.47 -32.03
C VAL A 660 18.38 -1.05 -32.13
N ASN A 661 17.36 -1.72 -32.68
CA ASN A 661 17.36 -3.15 -32.97
C ASN A 661 17.68 -4.06 -31.77
N ASN A 662 17.28 -3.68 -30.55
CA ASN A 662 17.47 -4.56 -29.38
C ASN A 662 16.26 -5.50 -29.27
N THR A 663 16.46 -6.79 -29.55
CA THR A 663 15.35 -7.70 -29.92
C THR A 663 15.04 -8.81 -28.92
N ASN A 664 15.97 -9.23 -28.06
CA ASN A 664 15.81 -10.46 -27.26
C ASN A 664 15.85 -10.27 -25.72
N GLY A 665 15.83 -9.01 -25.23
CA GLY A 665 16.01 -8.66 -23.80
C GLY A 665 14.77 -8.21 -23.01
N ALA A 666 13.56 -8.48 -23.52
CA ALA A 666 12.34 -7.75 -23.17
C ALA A 666 12.47 -6.22 -23.41
N ALA A 667 11.45 -5.43 -23.07
CA ALA A 667 11.49 -3.98 -23.26
C ALA A 667 12.73 -3.36 -22.59
N PRO A 668 13.51 -2.53 -23.32
CA PRO A 668 14.57 -1.73 -22.72
C PRO A 668 14.00 -0.80 -21.65
N TYR A 669 14.68 -0.71 -20.50
CA TYR A 669 14.33 0.26 -19.46
C TYR A 669 15.09 1.56 -19.72
N PHE A 670 14.35 2.65 -19.90
CA PHE A 670 14.87 4.00 -20.12
C PHE A 670 14.08 4.98 -19.23
N ALA A 671 14.48 5.09 -17.96
CA ALA A 671 13.70 5.70 -16.89
C ALA A 671 14.52 6.73 -16.08
N GLY A 672 13.92 7.85 -15.67
CA GLY A 672 14.60 8.82 -14.80
C GLY A 672 15.86 9.48 -15.40
N ASN A 673 16.00 9.48 -16.73
CA ASN A 673 17.21 9.99 -17.39
C ASN A 673 17.12 11.49 -17.72
N SER A 674 18.28 12.13 -17.82
CA SER A 674 18.43 13.46 -18.42
C SER A 674 19.23 13.34 -19.72
N VAL A 675 18.67 13.78 -20.84
CA VAL A 675 19.31 13.71 -22.17
C VAL A 675 19.32 15.09 -22.81
N SER A 676 20.52 15.63 -23.06
CA SER A 676 20.67 16.93 -23.72
C SER A 676 20.51 16.85 -25.24
N GLY A 677 20.82 15.71 -25.86
CA GLY A 677 20.72 15.48 -27.30
C GLY A 677 19.39 14.84 -27.75
N PRO A 678 19.27 14.50 -29.05
CA PRO A 678 18.17 13.68 -29.57
C PRO A 678 18.08 12.30 -28.90
N LEU A 679 16.85 11.81 -28.72
CA LEU A 679 16.57 10.43 -28.31
C LEU A 679 15.88 9.70 -29.46
N ASN A 680 16.50 8.64 -29.97
CA ASN A 680 15.98 7.85 -31.07
C ASN A 680 15.91 6.36 -30.72
N CYS A 681 14.75 5.75 -30.96
CA CYS A 681 14.54 4.32 -30.76
C CYS A 681 13.84 3.71 -31.96
N ALA A 682 14.42 2.68 -32.55
CA ALA A 682 13.88 2.04 -33.74
C ALA A 682 14.20 0.54 -33.76
N GLY A 683 13.27 -0.27 -34.28
CA GLY A 683 13.48 -1.69 -34.51
C GLY A 683 13.66 -2.56 -33.25
N ASN A 684 13.44 -2.03 -32.04
CA ASN A 684 13.42 -2.84 -30.82
C ASN A 684 12.18 -3.75 -30.83
N SER A 685 12.28 -4.98 -30.31
CA SER A 685 11.16 -5.93 -30.33
C SER A 685 9.97 -5.45 -29.51
N THR A 686 10.25 -4.80 -28.37
CA THR A 686 9.28 -4.05 -27.58
C THR A 686 9.75 -2.61 -27.46
N ALA A 687 8.82 -1.65 -27.56
CA ALA A 687 9.14 -0.25 -27.34
C ALA A 687 9.78 -0.06 -25.95
N PRO A 688 10.84 0.76 -25.84
CA PRO A 688 11.44 1.06 -24.54
C PRO A 688 10.40 1.65 -23.58
N THR A 689 10.50 1.32 -22.30
CA THR A 689 9.60 1.79 -21.24
C THR A 689 10.36 2.63 -20.23
N ASN A 690 9.70 3.66 -19.69
CA ASN A 690 10.26 4.48 -18.62
C ASN A 690 9.81 4.03 -17.22
N LEU A 691 9.13 2.89 -17.10
CA LEU A 691 8.61 2.39 -15.82
C LEU A 691 7.76 3.44 -15.09
N GLU A 692 7.08 4.30 -15.84
CA GLU A 692 6.29 5.43 -15.30
C GLU A 692 7.13 6.46 -14.51
N VAL A 693 8.47 6.43 -14.64
CA VAL A 693 9.43 7.41 -14.11
C VAL A 693 9.91 8.31 -15.25
N ARG A 694 9.56 9.59 -15.17
CA ARG A 694 9.73 10.54 -16.28
C ARG A 694 11.20 10.74 -16.67
N ASN A 695 11.48 10.78 -17.97
CA ASN A 695 12.74 11.29 -18.51
C ASN A 695 12.65 12.80 -18.81
N VAL A 696 13.79 13.49 -18.71
CA VAL A 696 13.99 14.87 -19.18
C VAL A 696 14.84 14.82 -20.45
N VAL A 697 14.23 15.09 -21.60
CA VAL A 697 14.91 15.08 -22.91
C VAL A 697 14.76 16.45 -23.54
N ASN A 698 15.89 17.14 -23.77
CA ASN A 698 15.93 18.49 -24.36
C ASN A 698 15.98 18.47 -25.90
N GLY A 699 16.42 17.36 -26.50
CA GLY A 699 16.41 17.17 -27.95
C GLY A 699 15.11 16.52 -28.49
N PRO A 700 14.97 16.38 -29.82
CA PRO A 700 13.83 15.71 -30.42
C PRO A 700 13.79 14.22 -30.04
N ARG A 701 12.57 13.69 -29.91
CA ARG A 701 12.30 12.27 -29.64
C ARG A 701 11.75 11.62 -30.91
N ALA A 702 12.28 10.46 -31.29
CA ALA A 702 11.91 9.78 -32.53
C ALA A 702 11.61 8.28 -32.34
N GLY A 703 10.77 7.75 -33.24
CA GLY A 703 10.41 6.34 -33.31
C GLY A 703 9.67 5.84 -32.06
N GLN A 704 10.12 4.69 -31.54
CA GLN A 704 9.53 4.00 -30.39
C GLN A 704 9.67 4.76 -29.06
N CYS A 705 10.52 5.79 -28.99
CA CYS A 705 10.73 6.61 -27.79
C CYS A 705 10.06 7.99 -27.87
N SER A 706 9.17 8.21 -28.85
CA SER A 706 8.46 9.48 -29.03
C SER A 706 7.65 9.91 -27.80
N THR A 707 7.20 8.95 -26.98
CA THR A 707 6.38 9.18 -25.78
C THR A 707 7.17 9.18 -24.46
N LEU A 708 8.49 8.95 -24.46
CA LEU A 708 9.30 8.73 -23.24
C LEU A 708 9.82 9.96 -22.52
#